data_AF-A0A9P1FL63-F1
#
_entry.id   AF-A0A9P1FL63-F1
#
_cell.length_a   1.000
_cell.length_b   1.000
_cell.length_c   1.000
_cell.angle_alpha   90.00
_cell.angle_beta   90.00
_cell.angle_gamma   90.00
#
_symmetry.space_group_name_H-M   'P 1'
#
loop_
_entity.id
_entity.type
_entity.pdbx_description
1 polymer ?
#
loop_
_entity_poly.entity_id
_entity_poly.type
_entity_poly.pdbx_seq_one_letter_code
_entity_poly.pdbx_strand_id
1 'polypeptide(L)'
;MLETGCCRAKNASNVLMKNLVNVCCGTLGWWSIGWALAYGEQNGNGFIGTDGFFGFGFYTRDKASGVITPVECTSDGCQSTMLSWFFQWAFCTAGATIVSGAVAERVKSPTYAAFAFLMTSFIYPMVVASTWGGGWLASLFGVGYMDFAGSGVVHLTGGISGLVGTTILGARTGRFSNPEEFECHNLPLVVLGTFALWFGWYGFNPGSTLTMKSGSDGALAAQVAMNTTLAAATGGITVFLLRYVITHKYDVGALCNGILAGLVSITAGCGNMESGSAVATGLIGGIVYQAASMLLQKLRIDDPVDASPVHGFCGAWGLIAAGLFDWGRGIDHYHGWSGFGCMEKDDGGCQTGIGGTAIGVQFIMVLAIVAWAGTLSGIGFFLLKVTGALRYGTHVEEVGIDSPFRTIQHLRDSIARKEPPALDASRANGPSLPSAMKLFSIVSLLGSVAATPVPHELLLQVQELQAELSTQRQVIQELQEERRLQAAESETRQMQESIDDKIKLQEADLGLGGALDSAWLVLCGALVMFMHAGFAMLETGCCRAKNASNVLMKNLVNVCCGTLGWWSIGWALAYGEQNGNGFIGTDGFFGFGFYTRDKASGVITPVECTSDGCQSTMLSWFFQWAFCTAGATIVSGAVAERVKSPTYAAFAFLMTSFIYPMVVASTWGGGWLASLFGVGYMDFAGSGVVHLTGGISGLVGTTILGARTGRFSNPEAFLPSKMLWHAVAAKNLQMLKGDCNGHRFGWYGFNPGSTLTMKSGSDGALAAQVAMNTTLAAATGGITVFLLRDWAAYDVGALCDGILAGLVSITAGCGNMESGSAVATGLIGGGVVQLAASMLLQKLRIDDPVDASPVHGFCGAWGLIAAGLFDWGRGIDHYHGWSGFGCMEKDDGGCQTGIGGTAIGVQFIMVLAIVAWAGTLSGIGFFLLKVTGALRYGTHVEEVGIDSHHHSPPKAYALGPNSLSPSKVYDTMTSESERSTV
;
A
#
# COMPACT_ATOMS: atom_id res chain seq x y z
N MET A 1 13.07 -7.00 -3.19
CA MET A 1 12.26 -7.97 -3.95
C MET A 1 12.46 -7.80 -5.45
N LEU A 2 12.10 -6.64 -6.02
CA LEU A 2 12.24 -6.36 -7.46
C LEU A 2 13.61 -6.73 -8.04
N GLU A 3 14.71 -6.17 -7.50
CA GLU A 3 16.08 -6.49 -7.96
C GLU A 3 16.35 -8.00 -8.02
N THR A 4 15.89 -8.74 -7.01
CA THR A 4 16.06 -10.19 -6.89
C THR A 4 15.37 -10.92 -8.05
N GLY A 5 14.14 -10.53 -8.39
CA GLY A 5 13.38 -11.13 -9.49
C GLY A 5 13.94 -10.79 -10.88
N CYS A 6 14.50 -9.60 -11.04
CA CYS A 6 15.14 -9.16 -12.29
C CYS A 6 16.51 -9.81 -12.54
N CYS A 7 17.26 -10.14 -11.49
CA CYS A 7 18.55 -10.84 -11.62
C CYS A 7 18.37 -12.33 -11.96
N ARG A 8 19.46 -13.01 -12.34
CA ARG A 8 19.46 -14.45 -12.57
C ARG A 8 19.38 -15.21 -11.24
N ALA A 9 18.66 -16.33 -11.23
CA ALA A 9 18.42 -17.15 -10.04
C ALA A 9 19.71 -17.53 -9.26
N LYS A 10 20.84 -17.69 -9.96
CA LYS A 10 22.17 -18.02 -9.39
C LYS A 10 22.83 -16.91 -8.54
N ASN A 11 22.18 -15.75 -8.43
CA ASN A 11 22.63 -14.58 -7.66
C ASN A 11 21.52 -13.99 -6.77
N ALA A 12 20.35 -14.63 -6.68
CA ALA A 12 19.17 -14.09 -6.00
C ALA A 12 19.38 -13.87 -4.49
N SER A 13 20.07 -14.81 -3.81
CA SER A 13 20.37 -14.69 -2.38
C SER A 13 21.42 -13.59 -2.14
N ASN A 14 22.43 -13.47 -2.99
CA ASN A 14 23.41 -12.38 -2.91
C ASN A 14 22.74 -11.00 -3.04
N VAL A 15 21.81 -10.84 -3.99
CA VAL A 15 21.08 -9.58 -4.22
C VAL A 15 20.18 -9.25 -3.04
N LEU A 16 19.43 -10.22 -2.50
CA LEU A 16 18.62 -10.01 -1.29
C LEU A 16 19.47 -9.62 -0.08
N MET A 17 20.58 -10.32 0.16
CA MET A 17 21.53 -10.01 1.23
C MET A 17 22.17 -8.62 1.05
N LYS A 18 22.52 -8.24 -0.19
CA LYS A 18 23.10 -6.92 -0.50
C LYS A 18 22.14 -5.80 -0.10
N ASN A 19 20.84 -5.94 -0.37
CA ASN A 19 19.84 -4.96 0.04
C ASN A 19 19.77 -4.80 1.57
N LEU A 20 19.76 -5.91 2.33
CA LEU A 20 19.75 -5.85 3.80
C LEU A 20 21.02 -5.19 4.36
N VAL A 21 22.19 -5.53 3.82
CA VAL A 21 23.47 -4.89 4.18
C VAL A 21 23.49 -3.41 3.81
N ASN A 22 22.88 -3.02 2.69
CA ASN A 22 22.75 -1.64 2.25
C ASN A 22 21.96 -0.80 3.27
N VAL A 23 20.84 -1.33 3.79
CA VAL A 23 20.09 -0.69 4.87
C VAL A 23 20.99 -0.51 6.11
N CYS A 24 21.66 -1.57 6.59
CA CYS A 24 22.51 -1.48 7.80
C CYS A 24 23.66 -0.47 7.67
N CYS A 25 24.39 -0.48 6.55
CA CYS A 25 25.46 0.47 6.29
C CYS A 25 24.93 1.89 6.02
N GLY A 26 23.76 1.99 5.38
CA GLY A 26 23.03 3.23 5.15
C GLY A 26 22.69 3.94 6.45
N THR A 27 22.05 3.22 7.40
CA THR A 27 21.75 3.68 8.77
C THR A 27 23.00 4.20 9.48
N LEU A 28 24.10 3.44 9.47
CA LEU A 28 25.33 3.85 10.16
C LEU A 28 25.97 5.08 9.53
N GLY A 29 26.02 5.19 8.20
CA GLY A 29 26.53 6.37 7.50
C GLY A 29 25.70 7.61 7.78
N TRP A 30 24.37 7.48 7.76
CA TRP A 30 23.43 8.57 8.00
C TRP A 30 23.39 9.03 9.48
N TRP A 31 23.47 8.11 10.44
CA TRP A 31 23.53 8.44 11.86
C TRP A 31 24.86 9.09 12.28
N SER A 32 26.00 8.57 11.79
CA SER A 32 27.31 9.05 12.22
C SER A 32 27.71 10.40 11.60
N ILE A 33 27.43 10.58 10.32
CA ILE A 33 27.93 11.71 9.52
C ILE A 33 26.84 12.31 8.64
N GLY A 34 26.00 11.50 7.99
CA GLY A 34 25.14 11.98 6.91
C GLY A 34 24.08 12.99 7.35
N TRP A 35 23.44 12.79 8.51
CA TRP A 35 22.52 13.79 9.07
C TRP A 35 23.21 15.13 9.33
N ALA A 36 24.42 15.09 9.90
CA ALA A 36 25.20 16.27 10.25
C ALA A 36 25.51 17.13 9.02
N LEU A 37 25.96 16.49 7.94
CA LEU A 37 26.28 17.20 6.70
C LEU A 37 25.03 17.69 5.97
N ALA A 38 23.88 17.01 6.13
CA ALA A 38 22.63 17.30 5.43
C ALA A 38 21.77 18.40 6.09
N TYR A 39 21.68 18.37 7.43
CA TYR A 39 20.74 19.17 8.23
C TYR A 39 21.38 19.87 9.44
N GLY A 40 22.70 19.74 9.64
CA GLY A 40 23.42 20.53 10.63
C GLY A 40 23.58 22.00 10.21
N GLU A 41 24.03 22.84 11.14
CA GLU A 41 24.13 24.29 10.95
C GLU A 41 25.01 24.66 9.73
N GLN A 42 24.42 25.34 8.75
CA GLN A 42 25.07 25.71 7.49
C GLN A 42 26.13 26.82 7.62
N ASN A 43 26.17 27.55 8.74
CA ASN A 43 27.18 28.57 9.05
C ASN A 43 27.55 29.52 7.89
N GLY A 44 26.55 29.92 7.07
CA GLY A 44 26.72 30.79 5.91
C GLY A 44 27.46 30.18 4.71
N ASN A 45 27.80 28.88 4.74
CA ASN A 45 28.49 28.22 3.63
C ASN A 45 27.51 27.67 2.56
N GLY A 46 26.32 27.21 2.97
CA GLY A 46 25.23 26.80 2.06
C GLY A 46 25.46 25.50 1.27
N PHE A 47 26.52 24.74 1.57
CA PHE A 47 26.87 23.47 0.93
C PHE A 47 26.91 22.28 1.91
N ILE A 48 27.13 22.51 3.21
CA ILE A 48 27.40 21.45 4.20
C ILE A 48 27.04 21.91 5.61
N GLY A 49 26.25 21.09 6.33
CA GLY A 49 25.98 21.26 7.75
C GLY A 49 27.20 20.93 8.62
N THR A 50 27.32 21.61 9.77
CA THR A 50 28.57 21.61 10.58
C THR A 50 28.44 21.08 12.01
N ASP A 51 27.25 20.70 12.45
CA ASP A 51 26.98 20.03 13.73
C ASP A 51 26.07 18.80 13.54
N GLY A 52 25.59 18.16 14.62
CA GLY A 52 24.69 16.98 14.52
C GLY A 52 25.36 15.60 14.35
N PHE A 53 26.71 15.53 14.33
CA PHE A 53 27.46 14.28 14.16
C PHE A 53 27.12 13.24 15.25
N PHE A 54 27.08 11.95 14.89
CA PHE A 54 26.75 10.83 15.79
C PHE A 54 25.45 11.01 16.61
N GLY A 55 24.51 11.81 16.14
CA GLY A 55 23.27 12.13 16.86
C GLY A 55 23.45 13.09 18.05
N PHE A 56 24.57 13.80 18.16
CA PHE A 56 24.64 14.96 19.05
C PHE A 56 23.53 15.97 18.68
N GLY A 57 22.87 16.56 19.67
CA GLY A 57 21.70 17.42 19.45
C GLY A 57 20.36 16.69 19.32
N PHE A 58 20.30 15.35 19.33
CA PHE A 58 19.01 14.63 19.35
C PHE A 58 18.32 14.67 20.72
N TYR A 59 19.10 14.94 21.77
CA TYR A 59 18.64 15.02 23.16
C TYR A 59 19.08 16.33 23.80
N THR A 60 18.17 16.97 24.52
CA THR A 60 18.50 18.01 25.50
C THR A 60 18.61 17.41 26.89
N ARG A 61 19.33 18.11 27.77
CA ARG A 61 19.36 17.81 29.19
C ARG A 61 18.91 19.04 29.97
N ASP A 62 17.83 18.93 30.72
CA ASP A 62 17.42 20.00 31.61
C ASP A 62 18.48 20.22 32.70
N LYS A 63 18.75 21.50 32.98
CA LYS A 63 19.81 21.94 33.90
C LYS A 63 19.37 21.88 35.36
N ALA A 64 18.06 21.86 35.65
CA ALA A 64 17.54 21.84 37.01
C ALA A 64 17.29 20.42 37.54
N SER A 65 16.52 19.62 36.80
CA SER A 65 16.21 18.21 37.11
C SER A 65 17.29 17.23 36.68
N GLY A 66 18.15 17.61 35.73
CA GLY A 66 19.16 16.74 35.14
C GLY A 66 18.60 15.67 34.18
N VAL A 67 17.28 15.66 33.94
CA VAL A 67 16.57 14.73 33.04
C VAL A 67 17.02 14.96 31.59
N ILE A 68 17.08 13.87 30.83
CA ILE A 68 17.42 13.87 29.40
C ILE A 68 16.14 13.54 28.61
N THR A 69 15.77 14.42 27.68
CA THR A 69 14.60 14.29 26.81
C THR A 69 15.04 14.38 25.34
N PRO A 70 14.30 13.79 24.39
CA PRO A 70 14.48 14.12 22.98
C PRO A 70 14.30 15.62 22.74
N VAL A 71 14.90 16.15 21.67
CA VAL A 71 14.53 17.49 21.18
C VAL A 71 13.16 17.40 20.50
N GLU A 72 12.21 18.21 20.95
CA GLU A 72 10.80 18.15 20.52
C GLU A 72 10.48 19.08 19.34
N CYS A 73 11.28 20.13 19.13
CA CYS A 73 11.10 21.11 18.06
C CYS A 73 12.45 21.50 17.42
N THR A 74 12.47 21.67 16.10
CA THR A 74 13.57 22.28 15.34
C THR A 74 13.30 23.79 15.12
N SER A 75 14.24 24.50 14.49
CA SER A 75 14.03 25.90 14.04
C SER A 75 12.81 26.05 13.14
N ASP A 76 12.53 25.02 12.35
CA ASP A 76 11.57 25.04 11.26
C ASP A 76 10.19 24.51 11.70
N GLY A 77 10.04 24.24 13.01
CA GLY A 77 8.76 23.92 13.65
C GLY A 77 8.86 22.81 14.70
N CYS A 78 7.78 22.62 15.45
CA CYS A 78 7.66 21.50 16.38
C CYS A 78 7.42 20.18 15.65
N GLN A 79 8.53 19.55 15.26
CA GLN A 79 8.72 18.12 15.10
C GLN A 79 10.04 17.73 15.78
N SER A 80 10.09 16.51 16.32
CA SER A 80 11.32 16.02 16.97
C SER A 80 12.40 15.73 15.94
N THR A 81 13.62 16.19 16.20
CA THR A 81 14.82 15.89 15.40
C THR A 81 14.99 14.39 15.14
N MET A 82 14.59 13.53 16.08
CA MET A 82 14.64 12.08 15.93
C MET A 82 13.63 11.52 14.92
N LEU A 83 12.45 12.14 14.81
CA LEU A 83 11.42 11.80 13.81
C LEU A 83 11.88 12.23 12.41
N SER A 84 12.36 13.47 12.28
CA SER A 84 12.89 13.99 11.02
C SER A 84 14.11 13.20 10.55
N TRP A 85 14.99 12.79 11.47
CA TRP A 85 16.10 11.87 11.18
C TRP A 85 15.63 10.53 10.63
N PHE A 86 14.63 9.90 11.27
CA PHE A 86 14.09 8.61 10.85
C PHE A 86 13.37 8.69 9.50
N PHE A 87 12.62 9.76 9.24
CA PHE A 87 11.98 9.97 7.95
C PHE A 87 13.04 10.13 6.85
N GLN A 88 13.97 11.08 7.00
CA GLN A 88 15.00 11.35 5.99
C GLN A 88 16.03 10.22 5.82
N TRP A 89 16.22 9.38 6.85
CA TRP A 89 16.99 8.14 6.75
C TRP A 89 16.43 7.19 5.68
N ALA A 90 15.10 7.11 5.52
CA ALA A 90 14.48 6.24 4.53
C ALA A 90 14.81 6.71 3.09
N PHE A 91 14.77 8.02 2.84
CA PHE A 91 15.08 8.65 1.55
C PHE A 91 16.57 8.48 1.20
N CYS A 92 17.46 8.72 2.18
CA CYS A 92 18.90 8.48 2.08
C CYS A 92 19.23 7.01 1.74
N THR A 93 18.59 6.08 2.43
CA THR A 93 18.76 4.63 2.21
C THR A 93 18.17 4.22 0.85
N ALA A 94 17.04 4.79 0.42
CA ALA A 94 16.47 4.57 -0.90
C ALA A 94 17.46 4.98 -2.01
N GLY A 95 18.07 6.16 -1.90
CA GLY A 95 19.12 6.64 -2.80
C GLY A 95 20.30 5.65 -2.93
N ALA A 96 20.71 5.05 -1.82
CA ALA A 96 21.74 4.00 -1.82
C ALA A 96 21.25 2.64 -2.39
N THR A 97 19.96 2.32 -2.34
CA THR A 97 19.39 1.09 -2.97
C THR A 97 19.21 1.19 -4.48
N ILE A 98 18.94 2.38 -5.03
CA ILE A 98 18.89 2.58 -6.48
C ILE A 98 20.21 2.15 -7.14
N VAL A 99 21.34 2.43 -6.48
CA VAL A 99 22.67 2.02 -6.97
C VAL A 99 22.89 0.49 -6.83
N SER A 100 22.25 -0.22 -5.88
CA SER A 100 22.49 -1.67 -5.70
C SER A 100 21.94 -2.51 -6.84
N GLY A 101 20.81 -2.09 -7.41
CA GLY A 101 20.20 -2.66 -8.61
C GLY A 101 21.06 -2.42 -9.85
N ALA A 102 21.48 -1.17 -10.09
CA ALA A 102 22.33 -0.79 -11.22
C ALA A 102 23.65 -1.58 -11.30
N VAL A 103 24.20 -2.00 -10.14
CA VAL A 103 25.44 -2.80 -10.05
C VAL A 103 25.22 -4.24 -9.56
N ALA A 104 24.01 -4.78 -9.75
CA ALA A 104 23.67 -6.14 -9.35
C ALA A 104 24.50 -7.24 -10.08
N GLU A 105 24.48 -8.44 -9.50
CA GLU A 105 25.18 -9.67 -9.93
C GLU A 105 26.71 -9.67 -10.04
N ARG A 106 27.40 -8.53 -10.00
CA ARG A 106 28.86 -8.48 -10.27
C ARG A 106 29.73 -7.69 -9.29
N VAL A 107 29.17 -6.81 -8.45
CA VAL A 107 29.91 -6.15 -7.35
C VAL A 107 29.97 -7.05 -6.10
N LYS A 108 31.14 -7.13 -5.45
CA LYS A 108 31.32 -7.84 -4.18
C LYS A 108 30.54 -7.17 -3.04
N SER A 109 29.72 -7.92 -2.29
CA SER A 109 28.83 -7.34 -1.27
C SER A 109 29.55 -6.50 -0.19
N PRO A 110 30.72 -6.88 0.37
CA PRO A 110 31.45 -6.04 1.33
C PRO A 110 31.99 -4.75 0.70
N THR A 111 32.35 -4.80 -0.59
CA THR A 111 32.77 -3.61 -1.35
C THR A 111 31.59 -2.70 -1.66
N TYR A 112 30.41 -3.27 -1.90
CA TYR A 112 29.18 -2.50 -2.01
C TYR A 112 28.82 -1.83 -0.68
N ALA A 113 28.99 -2.51 0.46
CA ALA A 113 28.75 -1.95 1.79
C ALA A 113 29.60 -0.69 2.07
N ALA A 114 30.86 -0.68 1.64
CA ALA A 114 31.72 0.50 1.72
C ALA A 114 31.24 1.65 0.81
N PHE A 115 30.75 1.35 -0.40
CA PHE A 115 30.13 2.35 -1.27
C PHE A 115 28.82 2.90 -0.68
N ALA A 116 27.97 2.03 -0.12
CA ALA A 116 26.73 2.42 0.54
C ALA A 116 26.98 3.38 1.71
N PHE A 117 27.99 3.09 2.53
CA PHE A 117 28.41 4.02 3.59
C PHE A 117 28.87 5.36 3.01
N LEU A 118 29.71 5.38 1.96
CA LEU A 118 30.15 6.62 1.29
C LEU A 118 28.96 7.42 0.72
N MET A 119 27.98 6.72 0.15
CA MET A 119 26.75 7.31 -0.38
C MET A 119 25.96 8.02 0.72
N THR A 120 25.65 7.34 1.82
CA THR A 120 24.79 7.89 2.90
C THR A 120 25.51 8.78 3.91
N SER A 121 26.84 8.75 3.99
CA SER A 121 27.65 9.64 4.83
C SER A 121 28.17 10.89 4.13
N PHE A 122 28.25 10.91 2.79
CA PHE A 122 28.83 12.05 2.07
C PHE A 122 28.15 12.42 0.75
N ILE A 123 27.93 11.48 -0.18
CA ILE A 123 27.46 11.85 -1.54
C ILE A 123 26.02 12.39 -1.51
N TYR A 124 25.10 11.64 -0.91
CA TYR A 124 23.69 12.02 -0.77
C TYR A 124 23.50 13.21 0.21
N PRO A 125 24.08 13.21 1.43
CA PRO A 125 23.97 14.32 2.36
C PRO A 125 24.28 15.70 1.78
N MET A 126 25.28 15.81 0.92
CA MET A 126 25.70 17.08 0.32
C MET A 126 24.73 17.60 -0.75
N VAL A 127 23.95 16.70 -1.38
CA VAL A 127 22.81 17.08 -2.23
C VAL A 127 21.68 17.61 -1.36
N VAL A 128 21.35 16.92 -0.26
CA VAL A 128 20.34 17.37 0.72
C VAL A 128 20.73 18.73 1.30
N ALA A 129 21.98 18.90 1.73
CA ALA A 129 22.53 20.14 2.28
C ALA A 129 22.39 21.31 1.31
N SER A 130 22.60 21.08 0.01
CA SER A 130 22.41 22.10 -1.03
C SER A 130 20.93 22.46 -1.25
N THR A 131 19.99 21.60 -0.83
CA THR A 131 18.55 21.62 -1.18
C THR A 131 17.65 21.67 0.06
N TRP A 132 17.15 20.54 0.56
CA TRP A 132 16.25 20.48 1.73
C TRP A 132 16.91 20.95 3.04
N GLY A 133 18.24 20.98 3.11
CA GLY A 133 19.02 21.52 4.22
C GLY A 133 19.23 23.04 4.19
N GLY A 134 18.41 23.78 3.44
CA GLY A 134 18.46 25.26 3.37
C GLY A 134 19.68 25.84 2.63
N GLY A 135 20.34 25.05 1.78
CA GLY A 135 21.56 25.45 1.08
C GLY A 135 21.36 26.34 -0.15
N TRP A 136 22.43 26.48 -0.93
CA TRP A 136 22.55 27.47 -2.01
C TRP A 136 21.52 27.34 -3.16
N LEU A 137 20.87 26.18 -3.34
CA LEU A 137 19.77 26.05 -4.31
C LEU A 137 18.44 26.56 -3.74
N ALA A 138 18.23 26.54 -2.42
CA ALA A 138 16.94 26.79 -1.77
C ALA A 138 16.36 28.19 -2.07
N SER A 139 17.22 29.19 -2.25
CA SER A 139 16.82 30.56 -2.60
C SER A 139 17.51 31.07 -3.88
N LEU A 140 17.98 30.16 -4.76
CA LEU A 140 18.72 30.55 -5.96
C LEU A 140 17.89 31.51 -6.84
N PHE A 141 18.51 32.63 -7.22
CA PHE A 141 17.90 33.74 -7.96
C PHE A 141 16.63 34.35 -7.31
N GLY A 142 16.39 34.12 -6.02
CA GLY A 142 15.16 34.55 -5.34
C GLY A 142 13.91 33.75 -5.75
N VAL A 143 14.09 32.52 -6.23
CA VAL A 143 13.02 31.60 -6.63
C VAL A 143 13.20 30.20 -6.04
N GLY A 144 14.44 29.74 -5.88
CA GLY A 144 14.70 28.41 -5.34
C GLY A 144 14.41 27.27 -6.33
N TYR A 145 14.55 26.04 -5.84
CA TYR A 145 14.27 24.80 -6.58
C TYR A 145 12.91 24.22 -6.14
N MET A 146 12.42 23.20 -6.86
CA MET A 146 11.25 22.41 -6.50
C MET A 146 11.59 20.93 -6.53
N ASP A 147 11.58 20.27 -5.37
CA ASP A 147 11.70 18.81 -5.28
C ASP A 147 11.01 18.28 -4.02
N PHE A 148 9.67 18.21 -4.05
CA PHE A 148 8.82 17.92 -2.89
C PHE A 148 9.22 16.63 -2.15
N ALA A 149 9.56 15.55 -2.87
CA ALA A 149 9.94 14.28 -2.27
C ALA A 149 11.19 13.61 -2.90
N GLY A 150 11.90 14.23 -3.85
CA GLY A 150 13.25 13.79 -4.22
C GLY A 150 13.44 13.15 -5.61
N SER A 151 12.81 13.66 -6.68
CA SER A 151 13.15 13.28 -8.06
C SER A 151 14.59 13.61 -8.39
N GLY A 152 15.07 14.74 -7.88
CA GLY A 152 16.47 15.09 -7.83
C GLY A 152 17.17 14.39 -6.69
N VAL A 153 16.83 14.77 -5.46
CA VAL A 153 17.60 14.48 -4.24
C VAL A 153 17.80 12.98 -4.03
N VAL A 154 16.78 12.15 -4.25
CA VAL A 154 16.87 10.69 -4.14
C VAL A 154 17.11 10.03 -5.50
N HIS A 155 16.22 10.26 -6.47
CA HIS A 155 16.16 9.46 -7.68
C HIS A 155 17.26 9.80 -8.69
N LEU A 156 17.48 11.08 -9.00
CA LEU A 156 18.58 11.50 -9.87
C LEU A 156 19.93 11.18 -9.23
N THR A 157 20.12 11.50 -7.94
CA THR A 157 21.34 11.20 -7.17
C THR A 157 21.66 9.71 -7.21
N GLY A 158 20.73 8.83 -6.86
CA GLY A 158 20.93 7.38 -6.94
C GLY A 158 21.09 6.88 -8.37
N GLY A 159 20.31 7.40 -9.31
CA GLY A 159 20.30 6.98 -10.70
C GLY A 159 21.58 7.31 -11.47
N ILE A 160 22.16 8.50 -11.24
CA ILE A 160 23.44 8.91 -11.85
C ILE A 160 24.63 8.19 -11.19
N SER A 161 24.59 8.00 -9.87
CA SER A 161 25.55 7.16 -9.14
C SER A 161 25.55 5.72 -9.66
N GLY A 162 24.35 5.18 -9.94
CA GLY A 162 24.16 3.89 -10.61
C GLY A 162 24.75 3.86 -12.01
N LEU A 163 24.50 4.90 -12.82
CA LEU A 163 24.93 4.96 -14.22
C LEU A 163 26.46 4.98 -14.34
N VAL A 164 27.10 5.80 -13.52
CA VAL A 164 28.56 5.88 -13.44
C VAL A 164 29.14 4.57 -12.88
N GLY A 165 28.51 3.99 -11.85
CA GLY A 165 28.90 2.70 -11.28
C GLY A 165 28.88 1.55 -12.29
N THR A 166 27.76 1.37 -13.01
CA THR A 166 27.64 0.32 -14.03
C THR A 166 28.60 0.53 -15.22
N THR A 167 28.85 1.79 -15.60
CA THR A 167 29.80 2.16 -16.65
C THR A 167 31.24 1.82 -16.26
N ILE A 168 31.67 2.17 -15.04
CA ILE A 168 33.02 1.86 -14.53
C ILE A 168 33.20 0.34 -14.34
N LEU A 169 32.16 -0.34 -13.87
CA LEU A 169 32.13 -1.79 -13.64
C LEU A 169 32.16 -2.62 -14.93
N GLY A 170 31.62 -2.07 -16.03
CA GLY A 170 31.43 -2.75 -17.30
C GLY A 170 30.30 -3.79 -17.27
N ALA A 171 29.99 -4.39 -18.41
CA ALA A 171 28.88 -5.35 -18.55
C ALA A 171 29.15 -6.71 -17.88
N ARG A 172 28.09 -7.40 -17.46
CA ARG A 172 28.11 -8.83 -17.09
C ARG A 172 28.59 -9.67 -18.27
N THR A 173 29.45 -10.66 -18.00
CA THR A 173 29.95 -11.58 -19.05
C THR A 173 28.77 -12.24 -19.76
N GLY A 174 28.69 -12.10 -21.08
CA GLY A 174 27.62 -12.66 -21.92
C GLY A 174 26.41 -11.75 -22.21
N ARG A 175 26.24 -10.62 -21.51
CA ARG A 175 25.02 -9.77 -21.57
C ARG A 175 24.54 -9.39 -22.97
N PHE A 176 25.47 -9.12 -23.87
CA PHE A 176 25.24 -8.61 -25.23
C PHE A 176 25.51 -9.64 -26.33
N SER A 177 25.87 -10.87 -25.98
CA SER A 177 25.93 -12.01 -26.92
C SER A 177 24.75 -12.97 -26.70
N ASN A 178 24.39 -13.21 -25.44
CA ASN A 178 23.37 -14.17 -25.02
C ASN A 178 22.29 -13.46 -24.18
N PRO A 179 21.56 -12.45 -24.72
CA PRO A 179 20.65 -11.63 -23.93
C PRO A 179 19.56 -12.44 -23.19
N GLU A 180 19.16 -13.59 -23.74
CA GLU A 180 18.24 -14.55 -23.13
C GLU A 180 18.67 -15.12 -21.77
N GLU A 181 19.96 -15.10 -21.40
CA GLU A 181 20.38 -15.52 -20.05
C GLU A 181 20.09 -14.43 -18.99
N PHE A 182 19.79 -13.20 -19.41
CA PHE A 182 19.63 -12.02 -18.56
C PHE A 182 18.17 -11.56 -18.44
N GLU A 183 17.24 -12.44 -18.85
CA GLU A 183 15.81 -12.31 -18.62
C GLU A 183 15.48 -12.46 -17.12
N CYS A 184 14.43 -11.78 -16.66
CA CYS A 184 14.02 -11.81 -15.24
C CYS A 184 13.63 -13.24 -14.80
N HIS A 185 14.30 -13.80 -13.78
CA HIS A 185 14.08 -15.20 -13.39
C HIS A 185 12.77 -15.46 -12.62
N ASN A 186 12.14 -14.41 -12.06
CA ASN A 186 10.96 -14.53 -11.21
C ASN A 186 10.07 -13.28 -11.33
N LEU A 187 9.25 -13.23 -12.38
CA LEU A 187 8.30 -12.12 -12.62
C LEU A 187 7.33 -11.85 -11.45
N PRO A 188 6.77 -12.84 -10.72
CA PRO A 188 5.96 -12.57 -9.54
C PRO A 188 6.68 -11.73 -8.48
N LEU A 189 7.99 -11.97 -8.28
CA LEU A 189 8.80 -11.21 -7.32
C LEU A 189 9.14 -9.79 -7.82
N VAL A 190 9.16 -9.57 -9.14
CA VAL A 190 9.23 -8.23 -9.75
C VAL A 190 7.91 -7.48 -9.52
N VAL A 191 6.76 -8.12 -9.78
CA VAL A 191 5.43 -7.52 -9.59
C VAL A 191 5.12 -7.23 -8.12
N LEU A 192 5.34 -8.20 -7.24
CA LEU A 192 5.23 -8.01 -5.79
C LEU A 192 6.17 -6.91 -5.28
N GLY A 193 7.39 -6.83 -5.82
CA GLY A 193 8.32 -5.75 -5.54
C GLY A 193 7.84 -4.38 -6.03
N THR A 194 7.14 -4.34 -7.18
CA THR A 194 6.59 -3.10 -7.76
C THR A 194 5.40 -2.59 -6.95
N PHE A 195 4.46 -3.45 -6.57
CA PHE A 195 3.36 -3.08 -5.69
C PHE A 195 3.84 -2.69 -4.29
N ALA A 196 4.87 -3.35 -3.74
CA ALA A 196 5.48 -2.97 -2.47
C ALA A 196 6.18 -1.59 -2.54
N LEU A 197 6.79 -1.25 -3.68
CA LEU A 197 7.35 0.08 -3.91
C LEU A 197 6.25 1.14 -4.06
N TRP A 198 5.19 0.87 -4.82
CA TRP A 198 4.05 1.79 -4.98
C TRP A 198 3.35 2.03 -3.63
N PHE A 199 3.11 0.97 -2.83
CA PHE A 199 2.63 1.09 -1.45
C PHE A 199 3.55 1.96 -0.58
N GLY A 200 4.87 1.68 -0.60
CA GLY A 200 5.86 2.49 0.11
C GLY A 200 5.89 3.96 -0.36
N TRP A 201 5.54 4.21 -1.61
CA TRP A 201 5.47 5.56 -2.19
C TRP A 201 4.38 6.44 -1.56
N TYR A 202 3.37 5.85 -0.91
CA TYR A 202 2.39 6.60 -0.10
C TYR A 202 2.95 7.02 1.27
N GLY A 203 3.97 6.33 1.78
CA GLY A 203 4.77 6.81 2.91
C GLY A 203 5.86 7.82 2.49
N PHE A 204 6.27 7.78 1.22
CA PHE A 204 7.31 8.62 0.64
C PHE A 204 6.75 9.99 0.20
N ASN A 205 5.90 10.03 -0.83
CA ASN A 205 5.37 11.28 -1.38
C ASN A 205 4.42 11.98 -0.38
N PRO A 206 3.26 11.42 0.04
CA PRO A 206 2.38 12.06 1.05
C PRO A 206 3.08 12.34 2.39
N GLY A 207 4.05 11.51 2.79
CA GLY A 207 4.86 11.76 3.98
C GLY A 207 5.68 13.05 3.91
N SER A 208 6.15 13.44 2.71
CA SER A 208 6.83 14.71 2.47
C SER A 208 5.93 15.95 2.56
N THR A 209 4.64 15.79 2.89
CA THR A 209 3.86 16.91 3.45
C THR A 209 4.48 17.43 4.75
N LEU A 210 5.23 16.58 5.48
CA LEU A 210 5.98 16.85 6.72
C LEU A 210 5.15 17.44 7.89
N THR A 211 3.86 17.68 7.72
CA THR A 211 2.93 18.12 8.76
C THR A 211 1.56 17.49 8.57
N MET A 212 0.79 17.43 9.66
CA MET A 212 -0.56 16.88 9.73
C MET A 212 -1.30 17.49 10.92
N LYS A 213 -1.34 18.82 10.95
CA LYS A 213 -1.83 19.67 12.05
C LYS A 213 -3.15 20.36 11.71
N SER A 214 -3.39 20.66 10.43
CA SER A 214 -4.61 21.30 9.95
C SER A 214 -5.29 20.50 8.83
N GLY A 215 -6.54 20.85 8.50
CA GLY A 215 -7.24 20.31 7.33
C GLY A 215 -6.52 20.60 6.01
N SER A 216 -5.77 21.71 5.91
CA SER A 216 -5.00 22.06 4.71
C SER A 216 -3.80 21.13 4.50
N ASP A 217 -3.11 20.72 5.57
CA ASP A 217 -2.06 19.70 5.55
C ASP A 217 -2.63 18.37 5.00
N GLY A 218 -3.80 17.98 5.50
CA GLY A 218 -4.49 16.75 5.10
C GLY A 218 -4.92 16.77 3.64
N ALA A 219 -5.46 17.90 3.16
CA ALA A 219 -5.86 18.08 1.77
C ALA A 219 -4.65 18.10 0.81
N LEU A 220 -3.50 18.64 1.22
CA LEU A 220 -2.25 18.54 0.49
C LEU A 220 -1.74 17.09 0.42
N ALA A 221 -1.71 16.36 1.55
CA ALA A 221 -1.32 14.95 1.55
C ALA A 221 -2.24 14.09 0.66
N ALA A 222 -3.53 14.41 0.58
CA ALA A 222 -4.49 13.78 -0.31
C ALA A 222 -4.21 14.08 -1.80
N GLN A 223 -3.96 15.35 -2.17
CA GLN A 223 -3.51 15.73 -3.51
C GLN A 223 -2.24 14.95 -3.91
N VAL A 224 -1.27 14.87 -2.99
CA VAL A 224 -0.01 14.16 -3.21
C VAL A 224 -0.24 12.65 -3.42
N ALA A 225 -1.14 12.01 -2.67
CA ALA A 225 -1.50 10.61 -2.86
C ALA A 225 -2.20 10.35 -4.21
N MET A 226 -3.13 11.23 -4.59
CA MET A 226 -3.82 11.21 -5.88
C MET A 226 -2.85 11.36 -7.06
N ASN A 227 -2.00 12.39 -7.03
CA ASN A 227 -0.98 12.66 -8.06
C ASN A 227 0.02 11.51 -8.20
N THR A 228 0.49 10.95 -7.07
CA THR A 228 1.37 9.76 -7.03
C THR A 228 0.73 8.58 -7.76
N THR A 229 -0.56 8.36 -7.54
CA THR A 229 -1.33 7.26 -8.15
C THR A 229 -1.55 7.46 -9.65
N LEU A 230 -1.83 8.69 -10.08
CA LEU A 230 -2.11 9.03 -11.49
C LEU A 230 -0.86 8.95 -12.38
N ALA A 231 0.29 9.44 -11.88
CA ALA A 231 1.53 9.36 -12.63
C ALA A 231 2.02 7.91 -12.77
N ALA A 232 1.89 7.10 -11.70
CA ALA A 232 2.19 5.67 -11.71
C ALA A 232 1.38 4.92 -12.79
N ALA A 233 0.06 5.16 -12.81
CA ALA A 233 -0.84 4.55 -13.78
C ALA A 233 -0.51 4.95 -15.23
N THR A 234 -0.25 6.24 -15.47
CA THR A 234 0.04 6.76 -16.83
C THR A 234 1.39 6.33 -17.35
N GLY A 235 2.43 6.32 -16.52
CA GLY A 235 3.74 5.77 -16.87
C GLY A 235 3.66 4.28 -17.22
N GLY A 236 2.90 3.51 -16.43
CA GLY A 236 2.64 2.09 -16.68
C GLY A 236 1.96 1.84 -18.03
N ILE A 237 0.81 2.46 -18.29
CA ILE A 237 0.09 2.30 -19.58
C ILE A 237 0.94 2.77 -20.76
N THR A 238 1.71 3.85 -20.60
CA THR A 238 2.57 4.37 -21.66
C THR A 238 3.63 3.35 -22.06
N VAL A 239 4.32 2.73 -21.10
CA VAL A 239 5.32 1.70 -21.43
C VAL A 239 4.67 0.41 -21.93
N PHE A 240 3.52 -0.01 -21.39
CA PHE A 240 2.75 -1.15 -21.91
C PHE A 240 2.42 -1.00 -23.41
N LEU A 241 1.94 0.18 -23.82
CA LEU A 241 1.63 0.47 -25.22
C LEU A 241 2.88 0.61 -26.08
N LEU A 242 3.86 1.43 -25.66
CA LEU A 242 5.11 1.64 -26.42
C LEU A 242 5.87 0.33 -26.63
N ARG A 243 6.00 -0.49 -25.59
CA ARG A 243 6.72 -1.77 -25.65
C ARG A 243 6.06 -2.75 -26.63
N TYR A 244 4.73 -2.77 -26.68
CA TYR A 244 3.99 -3.56 -27.67
C TYR A 244 4.16 -3.01 -29.09
N VAL A 245 4.17 -1.68 -29.29
CA VAL A 245 4.44 -1.06 -30.60
C VAL A 245 5.88 -1.34 -31.08
N ILE A 246 6.86 -1.36 -30.18
CA ILE A 246 8.28 -1.57 -30.50
C ILE A 246 8.63 -3.07 -30.71
N THR A 247 7.97 -3.99 -30.00
CA THR A 247 8.39 -5.42 -29.95
C THR A 247 7.32 -6.42 -30.38
N HIS A 248 6.08 -5.97 -30.58
CA HIS A 248 4.88 -6.80 -30.78
C HIS A 248 4.61 -7.84 -29.67
N LYS A 249 5.21 -7.65 -28.49
CA LYS A 249 5.03 -8.45 -27.28
C LYS A 249 4.74 -7.59 -26.05
N TYR A 250 4.07 -8.18 -25.07
CA TYR A 250 3.85 -7.56 -23.76
C TYR A 250 4.95 -7.97 -22.78
N ASP A 251 5.50 -7.02 -22.03
CA ASP A 251 6.66 -7.22 -21.18
C ASP A 251 6.33 -6.77 -19.76
N VAL A 252 6.26 -7.74 -18.84
CA VAL A 252 5.86 -7.49 -17.44
C VAL A 252 6.90 -6.63 -16.72
N GLY A 253 8.19 -6.84 -17.01
CA GLY A 253 9.28 -6.06 -16.42
C GLY A 253 9.28 -4.61 -16.91
N ALA A 254 9.05 -4.40 -18.20
CA ALA A 254 8.93 -3.05 -18.75
C ALA A 254 7.70 -2.30 -18.19
N LEU A 255 6.55 -2.95 -18.04
CA LEU A 255 5.37 -2.34 -17.39
C LEU A 255 5.66 -1.97 -15.94
N CYS A 256 6.28 -2.86 -15.16
CA CYS A 256 6.74 -2.55 -13.80
C CYS A 256 7.65 -1.30 -13.76
N ASN A 257 8.63 -1.23 -14.65
CA ASN A 257 9.52 -0.08 -14.73
C ASN A 257 8.83 1.19 -15.26
N GLY A 258 7.77 1.08 -16.08
CA GLY A 258 6.93 2.21 -16.48
C GLY A 258 6.11 2.79 -15.32
N ILE A 259 5.58 1.93 -14.45
CA ILE A 259 4.91 2.35 -13.21
C ILE A 259 5.90 3.09 -12.29
N LEU A 260 7.10 2.54 -12.11
CA LEU A 260 8.16 3.20 -11.32
C LEU A 260 8.65 4.50 -11.97
N ALA A 261 8.77 4.56 -13.30
CA ALA A 261 9.11 5.79 -14.01
C ALA A 261 8.05 6.89 -13.79
N GLY A 262 6.77 6.52 -13.80
CA GLY A 262 5.66 7.41 -13.45
C GLY A 262 5.76 7.94 -12.01
N LEU A 263 5.95 7.03 -11.04
CA LEU A 263 6.15 7.36 -9.63
C LEU A 263 7.35 8.31 -9.42
N VAL A 264 8.51 8.00 -9.99
CA VAL A 264 9.70 8.86 -9.94
C VAL A 264 9.46 10.23 -10.56
N SER A 265 8.73 10.31 -11.68
CA SER A 265 8.55 11.57 -12.42
C SER A 265 7.70 12.58 -11.64
N ILE A 266 6.74 12.12 -10.85
CA ILE A 266 5.85 13.03 -10.09
C ILE A 266 6.41 13.40 -8.72
N THR A 267 7.40 12.68 -8.18
CA THR A 267 7.96 12.88 -6.83
C THR A 267 8.46 14.31 -6.55
N ALA A 268 8.83 15.11 -7.56
CA ALA A 268 9.24 16.51 -7.35
C ALA A 268 8.05 17.48 -7.31
N GLY A 269 6.98 17.18 -8.06
CA GLY A 269 5.83 18.08 -8.25
C GLY A 269 4.52 17.58 -7.64
N CYS A 270 4.54 16.50 -6.87
CA CYS A 270 3.32 15.84 -6.41
C CYS A 270 2.44 16.71 -5.50
N GLY A 271 3.01 17.72 -4.82
CA GLY A 271 2.27 18.68 -3.98
C GLY A 271 1.82 19.96 -4.68
N ASN A 272 2.43 20.34 -5.81
CA ASN A 272 2.19 21.64 -6.47
C ASN A 272 1.68 21.53 -7.93
N MET A 273 1.63 20.33 -8.50
CA MET A 273 0.87 20.03 -9.74
C MET A 273 -0.59 19.70 -9.48
N GLU A 274 -1.46 20.05 -10.42
CA GLU A 274 -2.82 19.49 -10.52
C GLU A 274 -2.84 18.07 -11.12
N SER A 275 -3.97 17.38 -10.95
CA SER A 275 -4.13 15.96 -11.33
C SER A 275 -3.98 15.68 -12.83
N GLY A 276 -4.40 16.60 -13.72
CA GLY A 276 -4.17 16.48 -15.17
C GLY A 276 -2.69 16.59 -15.54
N SER A 277 -1.94 17.43 -14.82
CA SER A 277 -0.51 17.62 -14.96
C SER A 277 0.30 16.47 -14.38
N ALA A 278 -0.16 15.80 -13.33
CA ALA A 278 0.40 14.54 -12.86
C ALA A 278 0.22 13.40 -13.90
N VAL A 279 -0.94 13.35 -14.57
CA VAL A 279 -1.21 12.46 -15.71
C VAL A 279 -0.24 12.70 -16.88
N ALA A 280 0.00 13.97 -17.25
CA ALA A 280 0.97 14.32 -18.28
C ALA A 280 2.42 13.97 -17.89
N THR A 281 2.79 14.25 -16.64
CA THR A 281 4.13 14.00 -16.09
C THR A 281 4.49 12.51 -16.08
N GLY A 282 3.56 11.65 -15.65
CA GLY A 282 3.77 10.19 -15.67
C GLY A 282 3.82 9.61 -17.08
N LEU A 283 2.97 10.09 -18.00
CA LEU A 283 3.00 9.72 -19.42
C LEU A 283 4.38 10.02 -20.05
N ILE A 284 4.88 11.25 -19.89
CA ILE A 284 6.19 11.63 -20.43
C ILE A 284 7.32 10.86 -19.71
N GLY A 285 7.19 10.60 -18.42
CA GLY A 285 8.09 9.72 -17.66
C GLY A 285 8.23 8.32 -18.28
N GLY A 286 7.13 7.70 -18.71
CA GLY A 286 7.14 6.43 -19.42
C GLY A 286 7.89 6.49 -20.76
N ILE A 287 7.77 7.60 -21.51
CA ILE A 287 8.54 7.84 -22.75
C ILE A 287 10.04 7.97 -22.43
N VAL A 288 10.38 8.78 -21.42
CA VAL A 288 11.76 9.04 -20.97
C VAL A 288 12.44 7.74 -20.52
N TYR A 289 11.78 6.92 -19.71
CA TYR A 289 12.26 5.58 -19.35
C TYR A 289 12.55 4.72 -20.58
N GLN A 290 11.57 4.60 -21.50
CA GLN A 290 11.72 3.69 -22.63
C GLN A 290 12.85 4.13 -23.57
N ALA A 291 13.00 5.44 -23.81
CA ALA A 291 14.11 6.01 -24.56
C ALA A 291 15.46 5.79 -23.86
N ALA A 292 15.54 5.99 -22.54
CA ALA A 292 16.77 5.81 -21.77
C ALA A 292 17.23 4.34 -21.71
N SER A 293 16.31 3.38 -21.50
CA SER A 293 16.62 1.94 -21.55
C SER A 293 17.17 1.53 -22.93
N MET A 294 16.55 2.01 -24.02
CA MET A 294 17.04 1.78 -25.39
C MET A 294 18.41 2.43 -25.63
N LEU A 295 18.66 3.62 -25.07
CA LEU A 295 19.96 4.31 -25.17
C LEU A 295 21.07 3.53 -24.46
N LEU A 296 20.86 3.08 -23.21
CA LEU A 296 21.84 2.27 -22.47
C LEU A 296 22.18 0.97 -23.20
N GLN A 297 21.16 0.28 -23.72
CA GLN A 297 21.34 -0.94 -24.51
C GLN A 297 22.16 -0.67 -25.80
N LYS A 298 21.88 0.43 -26.50
CA LYS A 298 22.65 0.87 -27.68
C LYS A 298 24.10 1.21 -27.36
N LEU A 299 24.35 1.80 -26.19
CA LEU A 299 25.69 2.12 -25.66
C LEU A 299 26.40 0.90 -25.03
N ARG A 300 25.75 -0.27 -24.98
CA ARG A 300 26.21 -1.49 -24.29
C ARG A 300 26.53 -1.28 -22.80
N ILE A 301 25.78 -0.38 -22.16
CA ILE A 301 25.75 -0.20 -20.70
C ILE A 301 24.75 -1.22 -20.14
N ASP A 302 25.16 -1.95 -19.10
CA ASP A 302 24.43 -3.08 -18.56
C ASP A 302 23.87 -2.77 -17.16
N ASP A 303 22.75 -2.07 -17.13
CA ASP A 303 21.92 -1.97 -15.94
C ASP A 303 21.09 -3.27 -15.79
N PRO A 304 21.20 -4.00 -14.66
CA PRO A 304 20.44 -5.23 -14.43
C PRO A 304 18.94 -5.05 -14.21
N VAL A 305 18.46 -3.84 -13.88
CA VAL A 305 17.05 -3.59 -13.52
C VAL A 305 16.46 -2.35 -14.23
N ASP A 306 17.24 -1.68 -15.09
CA ASP A 306 17.05 -0.32 -15.58
C ASP A 306 16.91 0.74 -14.46
N ALA A 307 17.66 0.60 -13.36
CA ALA A 307 17.67 1.57 -12.26
C ALA A 307 18.06 2.99 -12.72
N SER A 308 19.06 3.13 -13.59
CA SER A 308 19.46 4.44 -14.14
C SER A 308 18.43 5.05 -15.09
N PRO A 309 17.82 4.32 -16.05
CA PRO A 309 16.65 4.79 -16.80
C PRO A 309 15.48 5.22 -15.90
N VAL A 310 15.07 4.38 -14.94
CA VAL A 310 13.92 4.65 -14.05
C VAL A 310 14.20 5.84 -13.14
N HIS A 311 15.32 5.86 -12.42
CA HIS A 311 15.56 6.88 -11.39
C HIS A 311 16.38 8.08 -11.88
N GLY A 312 17.39 7.86 -12.73
CA GLY A 312 18.25 8.92 -13.25
C GLY A 312 17.55 9.77 -14.30
N PHE A 313 17.12 9.15 -15.40
CA PHE A 313 16.50 9.89 -16.50
C PHE A 313 15.10 10.41 -16.14
N CYS A 314 14.27 9.60 -15.48
CA CYS A 314 12.94 10.07 -15.07
C CYS A 314 13.00 11.01 -13.85
N GLY A 315 14.02 10.93 -13.00
CA GLY A 315 14.24 11.89 -11.91
C GLY A 315 14.66 13.27 -12.42
N ALA A 316 15.54 13.32 -13.43
CA ALA A 316 15.84 14.56 -14.15
C ALA A 316 14.60 15.12 -14.88
N TRP A 317 13.79 14.25 -15.52
CA TRP A 317 12.49 14.67 -16.06
C TRP A 317 11.57 15.19 -14.96
N GLY A 318 11.47 14.55 -13.79
CA GLY A 318 10.59 14.98 -12.70
C GLY A 318 10.92 16.38 -12.16
N LEU A 319 12.20 16.71 -12.00
CA LEU A 319 12.61 18.08 -11.68
C LEU A 319 12.18 19.09 -12.76
N ILE A 320 12.43 18.77 -14.03
CA ILE A 320 12.02 19.62 -15.15
C ILE A 320 10.49 19.72 -15.22
N ALA A 321 9.77 18.64 -14.95
CA ALA A 321 8.31 18.58 -14.94
C ALA A 321 7.71 19.43 -13.82
N ALA A 322 8.26 19.42 -12.60
CA ALA A 322 7.86 20.35 -11.54
C ALA A 322 8.02 21.81 -12.01
N GLY A 323 9.12 22.13 -12.70
CA GLY A 323 9.29 23.43 -13.37
C GLY A 323 8.37 23.70 -14.57
N LEU A 324 7.74 22.66 -15.14
CA LEU A 324 6.90 22.74 -16.35
C LEU A 324 5.41 22.50 -16.11
N PHE A 325 4.98 22.19 -14.87
CA PHE A 325 3.56 22.06 -14.50
C PHE A 325 3.18 22.45 -13.05
N ASP A 326 4.02 23.17 -12.30
CA ASP A 326 3.59 23.80 -11.04
C ASP A 326 2.51 24.88 -11.29
N TRP A 327 1.49 24.91 -10.42
CA TRP A 327 0.33 25.81 -10.47
C TRP A 327 0.26 26.82 -9.32
N GLY A 328 1.20 26.79 -8.37
CA GLY A 328 1.43 27.85 -7.37
C GLY A 328 0.80 27.62 -5.99
N ARG A 329 1.23 26.59 -5.26
CA ARG A 329 1.16 26.53 -3.79
C ARG A 329 2.38 25.81 -3.22
N GLY A 330 3.08 26.47 -2.29
CA GLY A 330 3.94 25.87 -1.26
C GLY A 330 3.46 26.32 0.12
N ILE A 331 4.00 25.73 1.19
CA ILE A 331 3.75 26.15 2.59
C ILE A 331 4.98 26.95 3.12
N ASP A 332 5.90 27.22 2.21
CA ASP A 332 7.24 27.74 2.36
C ASP A 332 7.46 28.90 1.36
N HIS A 333 8.10 29.98 1.83
CA HIS A 333 8.10 31.35 1.28
C HIS A 333 8.70 31.55 -0.14
N TYR A 334 8.97 30.48 -0.89
CA TYR A 334 9.70 30.54 -2.17
C TYR A 334 9.05 29.79 -3.33
N HIS A 335 7.97 29.02 -3.13
CA HIS A 335 7.53 28.04 -4.11
C HIS A 335 6.24 28.42 -4.85
N GLY A 336 6.39 28.66 -6.15
CA GLY A 336 5.27 28.84 -7.06
C GLY A 336 5.69 29.26 -8.48
N TRP A 337 5.55 28.34 -9.43
CA TRP A 337 5.31 28.76 -10.79
C TRP A 337 3.86 29.18 -10.96
N SER A 338 3.71 30.49 -11.13
CA SER A 338 2.53 31.07 -11.75
C SER A 338 2.50 30.75 -13.25
N GLY A 339 2.07 29.54 -13.61
CA GLY A 339 1.67 29.23 -15.00
C GLY A 339 0.62 30.24 -15.50
N PHE A 340 -0.37 30.54 -14.64
CA PHE A 340 -1.43 31.54 -14.88
C PHE A 340 -1.88 32.30 -13.60
N GLY A 341 -1.01 32.46 -12.60
CA GLY A 341 -1.29 33.07 -11.28
C GLY A 341 -0.26 34.11 -10.83
N CYS A 342 0.08 34.15 -9.54
CA CYS A 342 1.26 34.84 -9.02
C CYS A 342 1.96 34.02 -7.92
N MET A 343 3.23 34.31 -7.63
CA MET A 343 3.79 34.00 -6.30
C MET A 343 3.33 35.05 -5.31
N GLU A 344 3.11 34.63 -4.07
CA GLU A 344 3.02 35.50 -2.91
C GLU A 344 4.43 35.83 -2.41
N LYS A 345 4.66 37.08 -2.05
CA LYS A 345 5.90 37.58 -1.43
C LYS A 345 5.76 37.60 0.09
N ASP A 346 6.88 37.84 0.77
CA ASP A 346 6.93 38.15 2.22
C ASP A 346 6.05 39.35 2.66
N ASP A 347 5.59 40.20 1.73
CA ASP A 347 4.66 41.31 1.99
C ASP A 347 3.19 41.00 1.65
N GLY A 348 2.85 39.75 1.32
CA GLY A 348 1.53 39.32 0.81
C GLY A 348 1.26 39.79 -0.63
N GLY A 349 2.24 40.42 -1.27
CA GLY A 349 2.10 40.98 -2.61
C GLY A 349 2.37 39.97 -3.73
N CYS A 350 1.78 40.24 -4.89
CA CYS A 350 1.93 39.42 -6.09
C CYS A 350 3.29 39.63 -6.79
N GLN A 351 3.95 38.52 -7.18
CA GLN A 351 5.13 38.47 -8.05
C GLN A 351 4.85 37.62 -9.30
N THR A 352 5.18 38.17 -10.48
CA THR A 352 4.87 37.59 -11.80
C THR A 352 6.11 37.55 -12.70
N GLY A 353 6.07 36.73 -13.75
CA GLY A 353 7.10 36.70 -14.80
C GLY A 353 8.34 35.85 -14.52
N ILE A 354 8.39 35.16 -13.37
CA ILE A 354 9.57 34.37 -12.94
C ILE A 354 9.68 32.96 -13.54
N GLY A 355 8.71 32.48 -14.32
CA GLY A 355 8.65 31.07 -14.76
C GLY A 355 9.91 30.59 -15.50
N GLY A 356 10.53 31.45 -16.32
CA GLY A 356 11.81 31.15 -16.96
C GLY A 356 12.98 30.98 -15.96
N THR A 357 12.95 31.71 -14.84
CA THR A 357 13.91 31.57 -13.73
C THR A 357 13.66 30.28 -12.96
N ALA A 358 12.40 29.96 -12.63
CA ALA A 358 12.03 28.71 -11.95
C ALA A 358 12.50 27.47 -12.74
N ILE A 359 12.14 27.40 -14.03
CA ILE A 359 12.64 26.37 -14.96
C ILE A 359 14.18 26.36 -14.99
N GLY A 360 14.81 27.54 -15.00
CA GLY A 360 16.27 27.69 -14.96
C GLY A 360 16.91 27.07 -13.71
N VAL A 361 16.34 27.27 -12.51
CA VAL A 361 16.85 26.63 -11.29
C VAL A 361 16.69 25.12 -11.34
N GLN A 362 15.58 24.59 -11.87
CA GLN A 362 15.41 23.14 -12.04
C GLN A 362 16.49 22.52 -12.95
N PHE A 363 16.85 23.18 -14.06
CA PHE A 363 17.97 22.74 -14.90
C PHE A 363 19.32 22.83 -14.17
N ILE A 364 19.55 23.88 -13.36
CA ILE A 364 20.77 24.02 -12.55
C ILE A 364 20.85 22.92 -11.49
N MET A 365 19.74 22.58 -10.83
CA MET A 365 19.66 21.47 -9.87
C MET A 365 19.98 20.12 -10.53
N VAL A 366 19.40 19.82 -11.71
CA VAL A 366 19.73 18.62 -12.49
C VAL A 366 21.24 18.56 -12.77
N LEU A 367 21.83 19.64 -13.26
CA LEU A 367 23.25 19.71 -13.58
C LEU A 367 24.15 19.59 -12.34
N ALA A 368 23.78 20.23 -11.23
CA ALA A 368 24.51 20.18 -9.97
C ALA A 368 24.54 18.76 -9.38
N ILE A 369 23.39 18.07 -9.35
CA ILE A 369 23.29 16.68 -8.86
C ILE A 369 24.06 15.73 -9.77
N VAL A 370 23.92 15.86 -11.10
CA VAL A 370 24.67 15.04 -12.06
C VAL A 370 26.18 15.24 -11.92
N ALA A 371 26.64 16.49 -11.78
CA ALA A 371 28.05 16.80 -11.59
C ALA A 371 28.58 16.25 -10.25
N TRP A 372 27.88 16.50 -9.15
CA TRP A 372 28.30 16.11 -7.79
C TRP A 372 28.26 14.59 -7.60
N ALA A 373 27.07 13.99 -7.70
CA ALA A 373 26.87 12.58 -7.42
C ALA A 373 27.55 11.68 -8.46
N GLY A 374 27.56 12.11 -9.73
CA GLY A 374 28.28 11.44 -10.81
C GLY A 374 29.80 11.44 -10.58
N THR A 375 30.40 12.58 -10.23
CA THR A 375 31.86 12.68 -10.03
C THR A 375 32.31 11.90 -8.80
N LEU A 376 31.65 12.08 -7.64
CA LEU A 376 32.06 11.39 -6.41
C LEU A 376 31.83 9.89 -6.46
N SER A 377 30.72 9.44 -7.08
CA SER A 377 30.51 8.01 -7.32
C SER A 377 31.54 7.47 -8.32
N GLY A 378 31.92 8.27 -9.32
CA GLY A 378 33.00 7.95 -10.24
C GLY A 378 34.33 7.70 -9.53
N ILE A 379 34.73 8.60 -8.63
CA ILE A 379 35.93 8.44 -7.80
C ILE A 379 35.83 7.19 -6.92
N GLY A 380 34.70 7.01 -6.21
CA GLY A 380 34.48 5.84 -5.34
C GLY A 380 34.58 4.51 -6.10
N PHE A 381 33.82 4.35 -7.18
CA PHE A 381 33.87 3.14 -8.01
C PHE A 381 35.23 2.94 -8.70
N PHE A 382 35.91 4.01 -9.11
CA PHE A 382 37.25 3.91 -9.71
C PHE A 382 38.32 3.44 -8.71
N LEU A 383 38.35 3.98 -7.49
CA LEU A 383 39.26 3.54 -6.43
C LEU A 383 39.02 2.05 -6.06
N LEU A 384 37.75 1.65 -5.96
CA LEU A 384 37.37 0.24 -5.74
C LEU A 384 37.74 -0.67 -6.92
N LYS A 385 37.78 -0.14 -8.15
CA LYS A 385 38.22 -0.87 -9.36
C LYS A 385 39.74 -1.05 -9.39
N VAL A 386 40.50 0.02 -9.15
CA VAL A 386 41.98 0.01 -9.16
C VAL A 386 42.55 -0.90 -8.07
N THR A 387 41.91 -0.96 -6.90
CA THR A 387 42.27 -1.87 -5.80
C THR A 387 41.87 -3.34 -6.05
N GLY A 388 41.21 -3.66 -7.17
CA GLY A 388 40.67 -5.01 -7.44
C GLY A 388 39.50 -5.41 -6.52
N ALA A 389 39.04 -4.51 -5.66
CA ALA A 389 37.97 -4.77 -4.70
C ALA A 389 36.60 -4.92 -5.37
N LEU A 390 36.30 -4.09 -6.38
CA LEU A 390 34.95 -3.87 -6.92
C LEU A 390 34.25 -5.15 -7.43
N ARG A 391 34.84 -5.84 -8.42
CA ARG A 391 34.15 -6.86 -9.23
C ARG A 391 34.56 -8.29 -8.86
N TYR A 392 33.66 -9.26 -9.01
CA TYR A 392 34.01 -10.68 -8.96
C TYR A 392 34.84 -11.11 -10.20
N GLY A 393 35.51 -12.26 -10.12
CA GLY A 393 36.18 -12.86 -11.29
C GLY A 393 35.17 -13.57 -12.21
N THR A 394 35.47 -13.65 -13.51
CA THR A 394 34.55 -14.16 -14.55
C THR A 394 33.93 -15.51 -14.21
N HIS A 395 34.74 -16.49 -13.80
CA HIS A 395 34.29 -17.81 -13.34
C HIS A 395 33.21 -17.77 -12.23
N VAL A 396 33.24 -16.76 -11.35
CA VAL A 396 32.23 -16.58 -10.30
C VAL A 396 30.94 -15.97 -10.85
N GLU A 397 31.00 -15.10 -11.86
CA GLU A 397 29.81 -14.58 -12.56
C GLU A 397 29.15 -15.63 -13.45
N GLU A 398 29.95 -16.52 -14.05
CA GLU A 398 29.52 -17.65 -14.87
C GLU A 398 28.79 -18.70 -14.01
N VAL A 399 29.45 -19.20 -12.96
CA VAL A 399 28.90 -20.21 -12.04
C VAL A 399 27.81 -19.65 -11.11
N GLY A 400 27.82 -18.34 -10.84
CA GLY A 400 26.90 -17.66 -9.93
C GLY A 400 27.44 -17.52 -8.51
N ILE A 401 27.13 -16.38 -7.87
CA ILE A 401 27.66 -16.03 -6.55
C ILE A 401 27.10 -16.96 -5.46
N ASP A 402 25.86 -17.44 -5.60
CA ASP A 402 25.17 -18.28 -4.62
C ASP A 402 25.55 -19.78 -4.72
N SER A 403 26.54 -20.13 -5.55
CA SER A 403 26.90 -21.52 -5.84
C SER A 403 27.38 -22.29 -4.61
N PRO A 404 26.86 -23.52 -4.35
CA PRO A 404 27.18 -24.30 -3.16
C PRO A 404 28.65 -24.73 -3.08
N PHE A 405 29.44 -24.55 -4.13
CA PHE A 405 30.89 -24.78 -4.09
C PHE A 405 31.57 -23.97 -2.98
N ARG A 406 31.11 -22.73 -2.71
CA ARG A 406 31.62 -21.95 -1.56
C ARG A 406 31.18 -22.53 -0.23
N THR A 407 29.92 -22.96 -0.08
CA THR A 407 29.42 -23.57 1.16
C THR A 407 30.13 -24.89 1.45
N ILE A 408 30.33 -25.74 0.44
CA ILE A 408 31.05 -27.01 0.57
C ILE A 408 32.54 -26.78 0.85
N GLN A 409 33.18 -25.78 0.23
CA GLN A 409 34.57 -25.45 0.54
C GLN A 409 34.71 -24.87 1.96
N HIS A 410 33.85 -23.94 2.38
CA HIS A 410 33.85 -23.43 3.77
C HIS A 410 33.56 -24.53 4.80
N LEU A 411 32.64 -25.46 4.51
CA LEU A 411 32.41 -26.64 5.36
C LEU A 411 33.64 -27.54 5.39
N ARG A 412 34.25 -27.87 4.24
CA ARG A 412 35.49 -28.66 4.15
C ARG A 412 36.63 -28.01 4.93
N ASP A 413 36.84 -26.72 4.78
CA ASP A 413 37.88 -25.96 5.49
C ASP A 413 37.54 -25.79 6.98
N SER A 414 36.26 -25.84 7.38
CA SER A 414 35.84 -25.78 8.78
C SER A 414 35.85 -27.15 9.47
N ILE A 415 35.72 -28.23 8.72
CA ILE A 415 35.96 -29.62 9.15
C ILE A 415 37.47 -29.85 9.29
N ALA A 416 38.27 -29.43 8.30
CA ALA A 416 39.73 -29.48 8.34
C ALA A 416 40.37 -28.59 9.44
N ARG A 417 39.60 -27.66 10.03
CA ARG A 417 40.00 -26.84 11.20
C ARG A 417 39.46 -27.36 12.54
N LYS A 418 38.87 -28.56 12.58
CA LYS A 418 38.47 -29.23 13.81
C LYS A 418 39.14 -30.59 13.93
N GLU A 419 40.25 -30.63 14.65
CA GLU A 419 40.63 -31.85 15.36
C GLU A 419 39.52 -32.20 16.36
N PRO A 420 39.13 -33.48 16.50
CA PRO A 420 38.11 -33.88 17.45
C PRO A 420 38.68 -33.86 18.89
N PRO A 421 38.08 -33.12 19.84
CA PRO A 421 38.44 -33.26 21.24
C PRO A 421 38.08 -34.66 21.74
N ALA A 422 38.91 -35.22 22.61
CA ALA A 422 38.70 -36.57 23.15
C ALA A 422 37.43 -36.65 24.02
N LEU A 423 36.73 -37.78 23.93
CA LEU A 423 35.58 -38.11 24.77
C LEU A 423 36.06 -38.57 26.15
N ASP A 424 36.16 -37.64 27.11
CA ASP A 424 36.19 -38.01 28.53
C ASP A 424 34.76 -38.30 29.02
N ALA A 425 34.50 -39.56 29.35
CA ALA A 425 33.21 -40.03 29.83
C ALA A 425 33.08 -39.98 31.36
N SER A 426 33.44 -38.86 32.01
CA SER A 426 33.41 -38.75 33.48
C SER A 426 32.84 -37.44 34.05
N ARG A 427 31.49 -37.32 34.08
CA ARG A 427 30.71 -36.93 35.28
C ARG A 427 29.20 -36.83 35.00
N ALA A 428 28.44 -37.70 35.65
CA ALA A 428 27.02 -37.50 35.91
C ALA A 428 26.82 -36.65 37.19
N ASN A 429 25.55 -36.33 37.49
CA ASN A 429 25.03 -35.64 38.68
C ASN A 429 25.24 -34.11 38.70
N GLY A 430 24.16 -33.35 38.49
CA GLY A 430 24.00 -32.02 39.08
C GLY A 430 23.39 -32.11 40.49
N PRO A 431 23.26 -30.97 41.19
CA PRO A 431 22.04 -30.79 41.99
C PRO A 431 21.45 -29.36 41.96
N SER A 432 20.18 -29.33 42.40
CA SER A 432 19.29 -28.24 42.80
C SER A 432 19.82 -26.81 43.05
N LEU A 433 18.98 -25.86 42.63
CA LEU A 433 18.86 -24.48 43.10
C LEU A 433 18.73 -24.35 44.64
N PRO A 434 19.41 -23.39 45.30
CA PRO A 434 19.07 -22.92 46.65
C PRO A 434 18.65 -21.43 46.67
N SER A 435 17.78 -21.05 47.61
CA SER A 435 17.23 -19.68 47.70
C SER A 435 17.62 -18.90 48.97
N ALA A 436 18.13 -17.68 48.75
CA ALA A 436 17.91 -16.46 49.57
C ALA A 436 18.50 -16.31 51.01
N MET A 437 18.34 -15.08 51.53
CA MET A 437 18.46 -14.62 52.94
C MET A 437 19.91 -14.43 53.49
N LYS A 438 20.26 -13.51 54.42
CA LYS A 438 19.58 -12.58 55.38
C LYS A 438 20.40 -11.25 55.46
N LEU A 439 19.95 -10.09 55.98
CA LEU A 439 18.63 -9.55 56.38
C LEU A 439 18.59 -8.02 56.02
N PHE A 440 18.33 -6.94 56.77
CA PHE A 440 17.92 -6.53 58.16
C PHE A 440 17.45 -5.03 58.06
N SER A 441 16.72 -4.37 58.97
CA SER A 441 16.07 -4.72 60.25
C SER A 441 14.90 -3.75 60.57
N ILE A 442 14.18 -4.00 61.69
CA ILE A 442 13.13 -3.16 62.33
C ILE A 442 11.76 -3.23 61.58
N VAL A 443 10.60 -3.60 62.19
CA VAL A 443 10.31 -4.05 63.58
C VAL A 443 9.14 -5.07 63.65
N SER A 444 8.26 -5.01 64.65
CA SER A 444 7.37 -6.08 65.15
C SER A 444 6.34 -5.49 66.15
N LEU A 445 5.16 -6.04 66.50
CA LEU A 445 4.39 -7.25 66.10
C LEU A 445 2.95 -7.19 66.73
N LEU A 446 1.93 -7.77 66.05
CA LEU A 446 0.68 -8.40 66.59
C LEU A 446 -0.34 -7.60 67.46
N GLY A 447 -1.64 -7.96 67.49
CA GLY A 447 -2.32 -9.03 66.73
C GLY A 447 -3.84 -9.24 66.97
N SER A 448 -4.35 -10.25 66.24
CA SER A 448 -5.65 -10.96 66.18
C SER A 448 -6.43 -11.25 67.49
N VAL A 449 -7.74 -11.57 67.56
CA VAL A 449 -8.85 -11.73 66.56
C VAL A 449 -10.23 -11.64 67.28
N ALA A 450 -11.34 -11.53 66.52
CA ALA A 450 -12.71 -11.30 67.01
C ALA A 450 -13.47 -12.51 67.62
N ALA A 451 -14.50 -12.21 68.43
CA ALA A 451 -15.81 -12.91 68.46
C ALA A 451 -16.91 -12.11 69.21
N THR A 452 -18.16 -12.21 68.73
CA THR A 452 -19.43 -11.74 69.34
C THR A 452 -20.08 -12.84 70.22
N PRO A 453 -21.16 -12.65 71.04
CA PRO A 453 -22.18 -11.58 70.97
C PRO A 453 -22.71 -10.99 72.32
N VAL A 454 -23.65 -10.03 72.18
CA VAL A 454 -24.65 -9.51 73.16
C VAL A 454 -25.85 -10.49 73.29
N PRO A 455 -26.96 -10.25 74.05
CA PRO A 455 -27.42 -9.08 74.85
C PRO A 455 -27.59 -9.39 76.38
N HIS A 456 -28.31 -8.69 77.28
CA HIS A 456 -29.63 -8.03 77.22
C HIS A 456 -29.89 -7.05 78.39
N GLU A 457 -30.63 -5.95 78.10
CA GLU A 457 -31.38 -5.07 79.03
C GLU A 457 -30.69 -4.24 80.15
N LEU A 458 -31.40 -3.18 80.56
CA LEU A 458 -31.26 -2.35 81.77
C LEU A 458 -30.02 -1.45 82.03
N LEU A 459 -29.10 -1.28 81.08
CA LEU A 459 -28.35 0.00 80.93
C LEU A 459 -28.76 0.80 79.67
N LEU A 460 -29.72 0.26 78.92
CA LEU A 460 -30.27 0.73 77.64
C LEU A 460 -31.21 1.96 77.72
N GLN A 461 -31.09 2.84 78.73
CA GLN A 461 -32.00 4.00 78.86
C GLN A 461 -31.33 5.32 79.30
N VAL A 462 -30.03 5.34 79.55
CA VAL A 462 -29.30 6.56 79.97
C VAL A 462 -28.22 6.98 78.96
N GLN A 463 -27.67 6.05 78.18
CA GLN A 463 -26.66 6.37 77.15
C GLN A 463 -27.27 6.71 75.78
N GLU A 464 -28.45 6.19 75.44
CA GLU A 464 -29.09 6.42 74.13
C GLU A 464 -29.27 7.93 73.84
N LEU A 465 -29.85 8.69 74.78
CA LEU A 465 -30.08 10.14 74.62
C LEU A 465 -28.82 11.00 74.51
N GLN A 466 -27.63 10.49 74.86
CA GLN A 466 -26.35 11.18 74.64
C GLN A 466 -25.60 10.68 73.40
N ALA A 467 -25.81 9.43 72.99
CA ALA A 467 -25.31 8.89 71.73
C ALA A 467 -26.09 9.46 70.53
N GLU A 468 -27.42 9.47 70.58
CA GLU A 468 -28.30 9.99 69.51
C GLU A 468 -27.89 11.43 69.11
N LEU A 469 -27.60 12.29 70.07
CA LEU A 469 -27.27 13.70 69.84
C LEU A 469 -25.85 13.91 69.27
N SER A 470 -24.90 13.02 69.57
CA SER A 470 -23.54 13.09 69.01
C SER A 470 -23.49 12.42 67.63
N THR A 471 -24.12 11.26 67.47
CA THR A 471 -24.26 10.56 66.19
C THR A 471 -25.03 11.40 65.18
N GLN A 472 -26.16 12.03 65.54
CA GLN A 472 -26.84 12.94 64.61
C GLN A 472 -26.00 14.18 64.25
N ARG A 473 -25.08 14.64 65.12
CA ARG A 473 -24.15 15.73 64.76
C ARG A 473 -23.05 15.28 63.81
N GLN A 474 -22.45 14.10 64.04
CA GLN A 474 -21.52 13.51 63.07
C GLN A 474 -22.21 13.24 61.74
N VAL A 475 -23.36 12.56 61.73
CA VAL A 475 -24.13 12.27 60.51
C VAL A 475 -24.61 13.55 59.81
N ILE A 476 -24.93 14.64 60.52
CA ILE A 476 -25.23 15.92 59.87
C ILE A 476 -23.97 16.59 59.31
N GLN A 477 -22.80 16.47 59.95
CA GLN A 477 -21.55 16.94 59.35
C GLN A 477 -21.15 16.10 58.14
N GLU A 478 -21.15 14.77 58.25
CA GLU A 478 -20.88 13.83 57.17
C GLU A 478 -21.86 14.01 56.01
N LEU A 479 -23.17 14.16 56.24
CA LEU A 479 -24.15 14.47 55.17
C LEU A 479 -24.01 15.90 54.60
N GLN A 480 -23.46 16.86 55.35
CA GLN A 480 -23.14 18.19 54.81
C GLN A 480 -21.82 18.19 54.04
N GLU A 481 -20.89 17.32 54.39
CA GLU A 481 -19.58 17.16 53.77
C GLU A 481 -19.69 16.28 52.51
N GLU A 482 -20.46 15.19 52.54
CA GLU A 482 -20.91 14.44 51.36
C GLU A 482 -21.71 15.32 50.39
N ARG A 483 -22.66 16.14 50.86
CA ARG A 483 -23.38 17.07 49.96
C ARG A 483 -22.47 18.16 49.40
N ARG A 484 -21.45 18.59 50.13
CA ARG A 484 -20.42 19.52 49.62
C ARG A 484 -19.47 18.84 48.65
N LEU A 485 -19.11 17.57 48.88
CA LEU A 485 -18.33 16.76 47.96
C LEU A 485 -19.12 16.49 46.68
N GLN A 486 -20.37 16.04 46.75
CA GLN A 486 -21.25 15.83 45.59
C GLN A 486 -21.52 17.15 44.83
N ALA A 487 -21.70 18.27 45.55
CA ALA A 487 -21.80 19.59 44.92
C ALA A 487 -20.49 19.97 44.21
N ALA A 488 -19.35 19.88 44.89
CA ALA A 488 -18.03 20.20 44.33
C ALA A 488 -17.61 19.24 43.21
N GLU A 489 -17.99 17.97 43.26
CA GLU A 489 -17.83 16.99 42.18
C GLU A 489 -18.72 17.36 41.00
N SER A 490 -19.97 17.80 41.23
CA SER A 490 -20.84 18.28 40.15
C SER A 490 -20.37 19.60 39.52
N GLU A 491 -19.84 20.53 40.32
CA GLU A 491 -19.24 21.79 39.84
C GLU A 491 -17.91 21.53 39.12
N THR A 492 -17.05 20.65 39.65
CA THR A 492 -15.80 20.22 39.00
C THR A 492 -16.10 19.48 37.71
N ARG A 493 -17.14 18.65 37.68
CA ARG A 493 -17.59 17.95 36.48
C ARG A 493 -18.17 18.90 35.43
N GLN A 494 -19.02 19.85 35.81
CA GLN A 494 -19.50 20.90 34.89
C GLN A 494 -18.35 21.81 34.42
N MET A 495 -17.35 22.06 35.26
CA MET A 495 -16.14 22.79 34.87
C MET A 495 -15.27 21.98 33.91
N GLN A 496 -15.11 20.67 34.14
CA GLN A 496 -14.43 19.75 33.23
C GLN A 496 -15.17 19.68 31.90
N GLU A 497 -16.49 19.43 31.89
CA GLU A 497 -17.33 19.40 30.70
C GLU A 497 -17.27 20.75 29.95
N SER A 498 -17.24 21.90 30.65
CA SER A 498 -17.05 23.23 30.04
C SER A 498 -15.61 23.52 29.56
N ILE A 499 -14.60 22.83 30.10
CA ILE A 499 -13.21 22.90 29.63
C ILE A 499 -13.06 21.99 28.40
N ASP A 500 -13.58 20.77 28.45
CA ASP A 500 -13.61 19.81 27.35
C ASP A 500 -14.37 20.37 26.15
N ASP A 501 -15.50 21.08 26.35
CA ASP A 501 -16.22 21.75 25.27
C ASP A 501 -15.43 22.94 24.68
N LYS A 502 -14.67 23.67 25.49
CA LYS A 502 -13.75 24.71 24.99
C LYS A 502 -12.57 24.11 24.21
N ILE A 503 -12.05 22.97 24.67
CA ILE A 503 -11.01 22.21 23.97
C ILE A 503 -11.56 21.73 22.63
N LYS A 504 -12.73 21.07 22.58
CA LYS A 504 -13.40 20.65 21.32
C LYS A 504 -13.62 21.83 20.37
N LEU A 505 -14.09 22.98 20.86
CA LEU A 505 -14.28 24.19 20.06
C LEU A 505 -12.93 24.67 19.49
N GLN A 506 -11.86 24.64 20.28
CA GLN A 506 -10.53 25.09 19.86
C GLN A 506 -9.80 24.08 18.96
N GLU A 507 -10.07 22.78 19.10
CA GLU A 507 -9.62 21.71 18.19
C GLU A 507 -10.36 21.75 16.85
N ALA A 508 -11.64 22.14 16.86
CA ALA A 508 -12.42 22.41 15.65
C ALA A 508 -11.91 23.65 14.91
N ASP A 509 -11.59 24.73 15.63
CA ASP A 509 -11.00 25.97 15.09
C ASP A 509 -9.61 25.74 14.45
N LEU A 510 -8.88 24.71 14.91
CA LEU A 510 -7.58 24.29 14.37
C LEU A 510 -7.67 23.24 13.24
N GLY A 511 -8.84 22.64 13.00
CA GLY A 511 -9.03 21.62 11.96
C GLY A 511 -8.29 20.29 12.21
N LEU A 512 -7.81 20.04 13.43
CA LEU A 512 -6.98 18.87 13.79
C LEU A 512 -7.66 17.54 13.45
N GLY A 513 -8.99 17.45 13.63
CA GLY A 513 -9.76 16.27 13.26
C GLY A 513 -9.72 15.93 11.77
N GLY A 514 -9.67 16.93 10.88
CA GLY A 514 -9.52 16.69 9.44
C GLY A 514 -8.12 16.16 9.08
N ALA A 515 -7.10 16.54 9.85
CA ALA A 515 -5.75 16.02 9.70
C ALA A 515 -5.64 14.56 10.17
N LEU A 516 -6.28 14.19 11.29
CA LEU A 516 -6.34 12.81 11.77
C LEU A 516 -7.04 11.88 10.77
N ASP A 517 -8.18 12.32 10.21
CA ASP A 517 -8.88 11.58 9.15
C ASP A 517 -8.03 11.43 7.89
N SER A 518 -7.27 12.47 7.53
CA SER A 518 -6.37 12.45 6.38
C SER A 518 -5.23 11.45 6.56
N ALA A 519 -4.61 11.42 7.74
CA ALA A 519 -3.61 10.40 8.08
C ALA A 519 -4.20 8.98 8.03
N TRP A 520 -5.41 8.79 8.58
CA TRP A 520 -6.11 7.51 8.60
C TRP A 520 -6.45 7.01 7.19
N LEU A 521 -7.07 7.84 6.36
CA LEU A 521 -7.52 7.47 5.03
C LEU A 521 -6.40 7.39 3.99
N VAL A 522 -5.31 8.16 4.10
CA VAL A 522 -4.11 7.93 3.28
C VAL A 522 -3.47 6.58 3.63
N LEU A 523 -3.34 6.23 4.91
CA LEU A 523 -2.84 4.92 5.33
C LEU A 523 -3.76 3.79 4.86
N CYS A 524 -5.07 3.92 5.04
CA CYS A 524 -6.04 2.89 4.68
C CYS A 524 -6.14 2.72 3.16
N GLY A 525 -6.17 3.81 2.37
CA GLY A 525 -6.14 3.76 0.91
C GLY A 525 -4.86 3.11 0.37
N ALA A 526 -3.71 3.38 0.99
CA ALA A 526 -2.45 2.70 0.67
C ALA A 526 -2.51 1.18 0.98
N LEU A 527 -3.07 0.78 2.13
CA LEU A 527 -3.27 -0.62 2.49
C LEU A 527 -4.21 -1.33 1.49
N VAL A 528 -5.34 -0.73 1.12
CA VAL A 528 -6.23 -1.29 0.09
C VAL A 528 -5.54 -1.37 -1.27
N MET A 529 -4.75 -0.38 -1.65
CA MET A 529 -3.93 -0.44 -2.88
C MET A 529 -2.98 -1.65 -2.86
N PHE A 530 -2.34 -1.95 -1.72
CA PHE A 530 -1.46 -3.11 -1.58
C PHE A 530 -2.20 -4.46 -1.70
N MET A 531 -3.54 -4.50 -1.57
CA MET A 531 -4.33 -5.71 -1.85
C MET A 531 -4.17 -6.20 -3.31
N HIS A 532 -3.83 -5.31 -4.26
CA HIS A 532 -3.49 -5.70 -5.64
C HIS A 532 -2.24 -6.56 -5.73
N ALA A 533 -1.30 -6.45 -4.78
CA ALA A 533 -0.20 -7.41 -4.64
C ALA A 533 -0.71 -8.81 -4.25
N GLY A 534 -1.71 -8.85 -3.37
CA GLY A 534 -2.43 -10.08 -2.99
C GLY A 534 -3.09 -10.73 -4.20
N PHE A 535 -3.96 -10.00 -4.91
CA PHE A 535 -4.66 -10.51 -6.10
C PHE A 535 -3.68 -11.04 -7.15
N ALA A 536 -2.60 -10.28 -7.42
CA ALA A 536 -1.58 -10.69 -8.38
C ALA A 536 -0.88 -12.01 -7.99
N MET A 537 -0.66 -12.28 -6.70
CA MET A 537 -0.10 -13.56 -6.26
C MET A 537 -1.14 -14.69 -6.29
N LEU A 538 -2.38 -14.41 -5.88
CA LEU A 538 -3.48 -15.39 -5.81
C LEU A 538 -3.88 -15.88 -7.20
N GLU A 539 -4.21 -14.97 -8.13
CA GLU A 539 -4.56 -15.33 -9.51
C GLU A 539 -3.42 -16.14 -10.16
N THR A 540 -2.18 -15.67 -10.01
CA THR A 540 -1.00 -16.29 -10.64
C THR A 540 -0.72 -17.68 -10.06
N GLY A 541 -0.92 -17.85 -8.75
CA GLY A 541 -0.73 -19.14 -8.07
C GLY A 541 -1.81 -20.17 -8.38
N CYS A 542 -3.06 -19.73 -8.59
CA CYS A 542 -4.18 -20.58 -8.97
C CYS A 542 -4.21 -20.93 -10.47
N CYS A 543 -3.59 -20.10 -11.32
CA CYS A 543 -3.41 -20.39 -12.75
C CYS A 543 -2.28 -21.39 -13.05
N ARG A 544 -2.20 -21.84 -14.31
CA ARG A 544 -1.13 -22.69 -14.84
C ARG A 544 0.06 -21.82 -15.22
N ALA A 545 1.29 -22.29 -14.94
CA ALA A 545 2.52 -21.51 -15.10
C ALA A 545 2.77 -20.98 -16.52
N LYS A 546 2.17 -21.56 -17.57
CA LYS A 546 2.31 -21.14 -18.97
C LYS A 546 1.52 -19.87 -19.37
N ASN A 547 0.72 -19.32 -18.45
CA ASN A 547 -0.13 -18.14 -18.64
C ASN A 547 0.10 -17.06 -17.56
N ALA A 548 1.10 -17.26 -16.71
CA ALA A 548 1.24 -16.51 -15.47
C ALA A 548 1.80 -15.09 -15.70
N SER A 549 2.54 -14.84 -16.78
CA SER A 549 2.88 -13.48 -17.24
C SER A 549 1.64 -12.74 -17.71
N ASN A 550 0.75 -13.37 -18.48
CA ASN A 550 -0.54 -12.78 -18.88
C ASN A 550 -1.41 -12.44 -17.66
N VAL A 551 -1.36 -13.24 -16.59
CA VAL A 551 -2.09 -12.99 -15.33
C VAL A 551 -1.51 -11.80 -14.55
N LEU A 552 -0.20 -11.77 -14.35
CA LEU A 552 0.51 -10.64 -13.74
C LEU A 552 0.31 -9.33 -14.53
N MET A 553 0.38 -9.41 -15.86
CA MET A 553 0.12 -8.31 -16.80
C MET A 553 -1.30 -7.75 -16.62
N LYS A 554 -2.34 -8.61 -16.57
CA LYS A 554 -3.72 -8.17 -16.29
C LYS A 554 -3.83 -7.41 -14.97
N ASN A 555 -3.19 -7.88 -13.90
CA ASN A 555 -3.28 -7.24 -12.58
C ASN A 555 -2.71 -5.82 -12.59
N LEU A 556 -1.49 -5.65 -13.12
CA LEU A 556 -0.86 -4.33 -13.24
C LEU A 556 -1.67 -3.38 -14.15
N VAL A 557 -2.10 -3.85 -15.33
CA VAL A 557 -2.88 -3.04 -16.27
C VAL A 557 -4.28 -2.73 -15.73
N ASN A 558 -4.91 -3.62 -14.95
CA ASN A 558 -6.18 -3.39 -14.30
C ASN A 558 -6.11 -2.21 -13.33
N VAL A 559 -5.08 -2.14 -12.48
CA VAL A 559 -4.88 -0.99 -11.58
C VAL A 559 -4.69 0.29 -12.40
N CYS A 560 -3.81 0.28 -13.41
CA CYS A 560 -3.47 1.48 -14.16
C CYS A 560 -4.65 2.02 -15.02
N CYS A 561 -5.34 1.16 -15.78
CA CYS A 561 -6.57 1.54 -16.49
C CYS A 561 -7.70 1.89 -15.51
N GLY A 562 -7.75 1.20 -14.37
CA GLY A 562 -8.72 1.43 -13.31
C GLY A 562 -8.65 2.83 -12.74
N THR A 563 -7.44 3.31 -12.40
CA THR A 563 -7.14 4.69 -12.00
C THR A 563 -7.63 5.71 -13.02
N LEU A 564 -7.32 5.50 -14.30
CA LEU A 564 -7.71 6.44 -15.35
C LEU A 564 -9.22 6.47 -15.58
N GLY A 565 -9.91 5.33 -15.52
CA GLY A 565 -11.36 5.26 -15.59
C GLY A 565 -12.04 5.98 -14.42
N TRP A 566 -11.53 5.78 -13.20
CA TRP A 566 -12.06 6.41 -11.98
C TRP A 566 -11.79 7.93 -11.91
N TRP A 567 -10.62 8.40 -12.35
CA TRP A 567 -10.30 9.83 -12.40
C TRP A 567 -11.07 10.59 -13.48
N SER A 568 -11.12 10.05 -14.71
CA SER A 568 -11.72 10.77 -15.84
C SER A 568 -13.25 10.84 -15.77
N ILE A 569 -13.90 9.75 -15.35
CA ILE A 569 -15.37 9.58 -15.45
C ILE A 569 -15.96 8.96 -14.19
N GLY A 570 -15.28 7.98 -13.58
CA GLY A 570 -15.89 7.13 -12.56
C GLY A 570 -16.27 7.85 -11.27
N TRP A 571 -15.41 8.73 -10.76
CA TRP A 571 -15.73 9.57 -9.61
C TRP A 571 -16.94 10.46 -9.90
N ALA A 572 -16.96 11.09 -11.08
CA ALA A 572 -18.00 12.01 -11.50
C ALA A 572 -19.39 11.37 -11.49
N LEU A 573 -19.49 10.17 -12.07
CA LEU A 573 -20.75 9.41 -12.06
C LEU A 573 -21.10 8.87 -10.67
N ALA A 574 -20.10 8.53 -9.83
CA ALA A 574 -20.28 7.91 -8.51
C ALA A 574 -20.67 8.88 -7.38
N TYR A 575 -20.05 10.05 -7.34
CA TYR A 575 -20.07 11.00 -6.22
C TYR A 575 -20.28 12.47 -6.64
N GLY A 576 -20.44 12.75 -7.93
CA GLY A 576 -20.84 14.08 -8.40
C GLY A 576 -22.30 14.41 -8.07
N GLU A 577 -22.69 15.67 -8.24
CA GLU A 577 -24.02 16.18 -7.94
C GLU A 577 -25.10 15.42 -8.74
N GLN A 578 -26.04 14.79 -8.04
CA GLN A 578 -27.08 13.97 -8.69
C GLN A 578 -28.24 14.80 -9.28
N ASN A 579 -28.35 16.10 -9.01
CA ASN A 579 -29.38 16.98 -9.57
C ASN A 579 -30.83 16.41 -9.48
N GLY A 580 -31.12 15.67 -8.41
CA GLY A 580 -32.40 15.00 -8.17
C GLY A 580 -32.71 13.77 -9.04
N ASN A 581 -31.78 13.28 -9.86
CA ASN A 581 -32.02 12.12 -10.73
C ASN A 581 -31.94 10.77 -9.99
N GLY A 582 -31.11 10.66 -8.95
CA GLY A 582 -31.03 9.48 -8.07
C GLY A 582 -30.18 8.31 -8.59
N PHE A 583 -29.59 8.39 -9.79
CA PHE A 583 -28.84 7.30 -10.43
C PHE A 583 -27.39 7.66 -10.80
N ILE A 584 -27.07 8.92 -11.14
CA ILE A 584 -25.72 9.38 -11.53
C ILE A 584 -25.40 10.77 -11.01
N GLY A 585 -24.14 10.99 -10.65
CA GLY A 585 -23.55 12.33 -10.53
C GLY A 585 -23.31 12.99 -11.89
N THR A 586 -23.17 14.33 -11.89
CA THR A 586 -23.15 15.14 -13.14
C THR A 586 -21.99 16.14 -13.25
N ASP A 587 -21.12 16.24 -12.24
CA ASP A 587 -19.88 17.04 -12.23
C ASP A 587 -18.69 16.19 -11.73
N GLY A 588 -17.50 16.77 -11.49
CA GLY A 588 -16.33 16.02 -11.00
C GLY A 588 -15.46 15.32 -12.07
N PHE A 589 -15.83 15.41 -13.36
CA PHE A 589 -15.09 14.76 -14.46
C PHE A 589 -13.63 15.25 -14.54
N PHE A 590 -12.68 14.34 -14.80
CA PHE A 590 -11.24 14.63 -14.85
C PHE A 590 -10.67 15.39 -13.63
N GLY A 591 -11.35 15.33 -12.47
CA GLY A 591 -10.97 16.10 -11.28
C GLY A 591 -11.36 17.59 -11.32
N PHE A 592 -12.17 18.04 -12.28
CA PHE A 592 -12.75 19.39 -12.24
C PHE A 592 -13.59 19.55 -10.96
N GLY A 593 -13.41 20.67 -10.26
CA GLY A 593 -14.04 20.93 -8.97
C GLY A 593 -13.26 20.43 -7.75
N PHE A 594 -12.19 19.64 -7.91
CA PHE A 594 -11.36 19.20 -6.78
C PHE A 594 -10.47 20.31 -6.20
N TYR A 595 -10.30 21.40 -6.96
CA TYR A 595 -9.49 22.55 -6.60
C TYR A 595 -10.36 23.81 -6.52
N THR A 596 -10.12 24.63 -5.50
CA THR A 596 -10.63 26.01 -5.43
C THR A 596 -9.55 26.98 -5.91
N ARG A 597 -9.97 28.20 -6.29
CA ARG A 597 -9.06 29.29 -6.61
C ARG A 597 -9.48 30.52 -5.80
N ASP A 598 -8.56 31.07 -5.02
CA ASP A 598 -8.83 32.33 -4.32
C ASP A 598 -8.98 33.49 -5.32
N LYS A 599 -9.80 34.48 -4.97
CA LYS A 599 -10.15 35.61 -5.84
C LYS A 599 -9.24 36.83 -5.66
N ALA A 600 -8.44 36.90 -4.59
CA ALA A 600 -7.52 37.99 -4.30
C ALA A 600 -6.07 37.65 -4.69
N SER A 601 -5.55 36.50 -4.24
CA SER A 601 -4.22 36.01 -4.59
C SER A 601 -4.20 35.22 -5.90
N GLY A 602 -5.33 34.62 -6.30
CA GLY A 602 -5.36 33.75 -7.48
C GLY A 602 -4.64 32.41 -7.30
N VAL A 603 -4.23 32.07 -6.06
CA VAL A 603 -3.66 30.78 -5.65
C VAL A 603 -4.70 29.67 -5.82
N ILE A 604 -4.23 28.46 -6.15
CA ILE A 604 -5.06 27.28 -6.36
C ILE A 604 -4.79 26.28 -5.23
N THR A 605 -5.85 25.81 -4.57
CA THR A 605 -5.77 24.88 -3.43
C THR A 605 -6.69 23.69 -3.65
N PRO A 606 -6.40 22.50 -3.09
CA PRO A 606 -7.41 21.46 -2.92
C PRO A 606 -8.65 21.96 -2.18
N VAL A 607 -9.82 21.38 -2.47
CA VAL A 607 -11.00 21.51 -1.62
C VAL A 607 -10.71 20.87 -0.26
N GLU A 608 -10.70 21.67 0.81
CA GLU A 608 -10.33 21.21 2.16
C GLU A 608 -11.55 20.65 2.93
N CYS A 609 -12.77 21.11 2.62
CA CYS A 609 -14.04 20.66 3.22
C CYS A 609 -15.12 20.45 2.16
N THR A 610 -16.02 19.49 2.40
CA THR A 610 -17.28 19.31 1.65
C THR A 610 -18.48 19.77 2.49
N SER A 611 -19.71 19.71 1.94
CA SER A 611 -20.94 20.01 2.70
C SER A 611 -21.12 19.12 3.93
N ASP A 612 -20.54 17.92 3.89
CA ASP A 612 -20.81 16.84 4.83
C ASP A 612 -19.69 16.75 5.90
N GLY A 613 -18.65 17.58 5.79
CA GLY A 613 -17.61 17.75 6.80
C GLY A 613 -16.23 18.16 6.26
N CYS A 614 -15.30 18.37 7.18
CA CYS A 614 -13.90 18.71 6.90
C CYS A 614 -13.07 17.49 6.44
N GLN A 615 -13.50 16.86 5.34
CA GLN A 615 -12.73 15.86 4.59
C GLN A 615 -12.58 16.34 3.14
N SER A 616 -11.36 16.24 2.61
CA SER A 616 -11.04 16.70 1.25
C SER A 616 -11.59 15.75 0.18
N THR A 617 -12.15 16.29 -0.90
CA THR A 617 -12.63 15.51 -2.05
C THR A 617 -11.55 14.60 -2.63
N MET A 618 -10.27 15.01 -2.61
CA MET A 618 -9.15 14.18 -3.09
C MET A 618 -8.84 13.00 -2.16
N LEU A 619 -9.13 13.12 -0.86
CA LEU A 619 -8.93 12.06 0.12
C LEU A 619 -9.97 10.96 -0.09
N SER A 620 -11.23 11.35 -0.22
CA SER A 620 -12.34 10.46 -0.56
C SER A 620 -12.13 9.82 -1.94
N TRP A 621 -11.63 10.58 -2.93
CA TRP A 621 -11.23 10.05 -4.24
C TRP A 621 -10.17 8.96 -4.12
N PHE A 622 -9.09 9.22 -3.36
CA PHE A 622 -7.97 8.28 -3.20
C PHE A 622 -8.38 7.01 -2.46
N PHE A 623 -9.21 7.14 -1.41
CA PHE A 623 -9.74 5.99 -0.68
C PHE A 623 -10.65 5.15 -1.58
N GLN A 624 -11.70 5.74 -2.17
CA GLN A 624 -12.70 5.02 -2.98
C GLN A 624 -12.12 4.47 -4.31
N TRP A 625 -11.07 5.10 -4.85
CA TRP A 625 -10.31 4.56 -5.98
C TRP A 625 -9.79 3.13 -5.72
N ALA A 626 -9.31 2.89 -4.51
CA ALA A 626 -8.71 1.60 -4.15
C ALA A 626 -9.77 0.48 -4.11
N PHE A 627 -11.01 0.79 -3.70
CA PHE A 627 -12.17 -0.10 -3.70
C PHE A 627 -12.67 -0.36 -5.13
N CYS A 628 -12.79 0.71 -5.93
CA CYS A 628 -13.18 0.65 -7.33
C CYS A 628 -12.25 -0.24 -8.17
N THR A 629 -10.93 -0.04 -8.03
CA THR A 629 -9.95 -0.87 -8.74
C THR A 629 -9.96 -2.32 -8.25
N ALA A 630 -10.15 -2.59 -6.95
CA ALA A 630 -10.30 -3.95 -6.43
C ALA A 630 -11.54 -4.66 -7.00
N GLY A 631 -12.67 -3.94 -7.15
CA GLY A 631 -13.87 -4.44 -7.84
C GLY A 631 -13.60 -4.91 -9.27
N ALA A 632 -12.73 -4.19 -9.99
CA ALA A 632 -12.25 -4.61 -11.31
C ALA A 632 -11.24 -5.78 -11.26
N THR A 633 -10.38 -5.88 -10.24
CA THR A 633 -9.44 -7.01 -10.10
C THR A 633 -10.16 -8.34 -9.83
N ILE A 634 -11.30 -8.33 -9.13
CA ILE A 634 -12.13 -9.55 -8.93
C ILE A 634 -12.53 -10.18 -10.28
N VAL A 635 -12.89 -9.37 -11.28
CA VAL A 635 -13.25 -9.85 -12.62
C VAL A 635 -12.01 -10.42 -13.35
N SER A 636 -10.82 -9.87 -13.10
CA SER A 636 -9.55 -10.31 -13.69
C SER A 636 -9.26 -11.77 -13.36
N GLY A 637 -9.45 -12.18 -12.10
CA GLY A 637 -9.31 -13.57 -11.66
C GLY A 637 -10.31 -14.50 -12.33
N ALA A 638 -11.60 -14.14 -12.31
CA ALA A 638 -12.66 -14.93 -12.93
C ALA A 638 -12.39 -15.21 -14.42
N VAL A 639 -11.84 -14.26 -15.19
CA VAL A 639 -11.58 -14.42 -16.63
C VAL A 639 -10.14 -14.84 -16.99
N ALA A 640 -9.34 -15.27 -16.00
CA ALA A 640 -7.92 -15.58 -16.18
C ALA A 640 -7.63 -16.71 -17.21
N GLU A 641 -6.41 -16.71 -17.75
CA GLU A 641 -5.86 -17.65 -18.75
C GLU A 641 -6.52 -17.74 -20.14
N ARG A 642 -7.47 -16.86 -20.48
CA ARG A 642 -8.19 -16.92 -21.78
C ARG A 642 -8.52 -15.56 -22.40
N VAL A 643 -8.56 -14.48 -21.62
CA VAL A 643 -8.75 -13.10 -22.13
C VAL A 643 -7.43 -12.44 -22.53
N LYS A 644 -7.44 -11.69 -23.64
CA LYS A 644 -6.30 -10.87 -24.10
C LYS A 644 -6.09 -9.65 -23.22
N SER A 645 -4.85 -9.38 -22.77
CA SER A 645 -4.54 -8.30 -21.83
C SER A 645 -5.06 -6.90 -22.24
N PRO A 646 -4.93 -6.43 -23.49
CA PRO A 646 -5.49 -5.12 -23.89
C PRO A 646 -7.03 -5.11 -23.90
N THR A 647 -7.65 -6.24 -24.21
CA THR A 647 -9.11 -6.38 -24.16
C THR A 647 -9.62 -6.40 -22.73
N TYR A 648 -8.86 -6.99 -21.81
CA TYR A 648 -9.11 -6.86 -20.38
C TYR A 648 -8.91 -5.42 -19.89
N ALA A 649 -7.89 -4.70 -20.39
CA ALA A 649 -7.64 -3.30 -20.07
C ALA A 649 -8.85 -2.39 -20.42
N ALA A 650 -9.43 -2.60 -21.61
CA ALA A 650 -10.65 -1.91 -22.04
C ALA A 650 -11.87 -2.24 -21.16
N PHE A 651 -12.01 -3.51 -20.73
CA PHE A 651 -13.06 -3.88 -19.78
C PHE A 651 -12.83 -3.28 -18.38
N ALA A 652 -11.59 -3.28 -17.88
CA ALA A 652 -11.23 -2.68 -16.59
C ALA A 652 -11.53 -1.17 -16.58
N PHE A 653 -11.22 -0.46 -17.67
CA PHE A 653 -11.62 0.95 -17.83
C PHE A 653 -13.14 1.09 -17.83
N LEU A 654 -13.90 0.29 -18.59
CA LEU A 654 -15.37 0.33 -18.59
C LEU A 654 -15.97 0.04 -17.20
N MET A 655 -15.36 -0.89 -16.45
CA MET A 655 -15.75 -1.24 -15.09
C MET A 655 -15.59 -0.05 -14.15
N THR A 656 -14.42 0.59 -14.10
CA THR A 656 -14.15 1.70 -13.17
C THR A 656 -14.66 3.07 -13.63
N SER A 657 -14.91 3.26 -14.92
CA SER A 657 -15.51 4.49 -15.46
C SER A 657 -17.04 4.49 -15.50
N PHE A 658 -17.70 3.32 -15.51
CA PHE A 658 -19.15 3.25 -15.68
C PHE A 658 -19.85 2.19 -14.81
N ILE A 659 -19.47 0.92 -14.91
CA ILE A 659 -20.27 -0.18 -14.31
C ILE A 659 -20.29 -0.10 -12.78
N TYR A 660 -19.12 0.05 -12.15
CA TYR A 660 -18.98 0.22 -10.70
C TYR A 660 -19.51 1.59 -10.21
N PRO A 661 -19.13 2.74 -10.82
CA PRO A 661 -19.68 4.06 -10.48
C PRO A 661 -21.20 4.13 -10.37
N MET A 662 -21.93 3.52 -11.30
CA MET A 662 -23.40 3.50 -11.30
C MET A 662 -24.00 2.76 -10.08
N VAL A 663 -23.31 1.73 -9.57
CA VAL A 663 -23.70 1.05 -8.33
C VAL A 663 -23.43 1.96 -7.14
N VAL A 664 -22.24 2.57 -7.06
CA VAL A 664 -21.87 3.53 -6.02
C VAL A 664 -22.87 4.69 -5.96
N ALA A 665 -23.18 5.32 -7.09
CA ALA A 665 -24.10 6.45 -7.17
C ALA A 665 -25.50 6.11 -6.68
N SER A 666 -26.00 4.91 -7.01
CA SER A 666 -27.27 4.41 -6.50
C SER A 666 -27.24 4.26 -4.97
N THR A 667 -26.10 3.81 -4.41
CA THR A 667 -25.92 3.52 -2.98
C THR A 667 -25.13 4.61 -2.22
N TRP A 668 -23.81 4.45 -2.04
CA TRP A 668 -22.95 5.33 -1.25
C TRP A 668 -22.88 6.79 -1.76
N GLY A 669 -23.24 7.04 -3.01
CA GLY A 669 -23.33 8.38 -3.60
C GLY A 669 -24.64 9.13 -3.29
N GLY A 670 -25.52 8.59 -2.43
CA GLY A 670 -26.77 9.23 -2.01
C GLY A 670 -27.98 9.03 -2.94
N GLY A 671 -27.91 8.04 -3.84
CA GLY A 671 -28.97 7.78 -4.83
C GLY A 671 -30.19 7.02 -4.32
N TRP A 672 -30.99 6.53 -5.26
CA TRP A 672 -32.31 5.92 -5.00
C TRP A 672 -32.32 4.68 -4.08
N LEU A 673 -31.15 4.06 -3.86
CA LEU A 673 -30.99 2.95 -2.92
C LEU A 673 -30.57 3.41 -1.52
N ALA A 674 -29.90 4.56 -1.40
CA ALA A 674 -29.33 5.07 -0.13
C ALA A 674 -30.37 5.17 0.99
N SER A 675 -31.60 5.62 0.67
CA SER A 675 -32.70 5.86 1.61
C SER A 675 -33.95 5.02 1.33
N LEU A 676 -33.81 3.90 0.62
CA LEU A 676 -34.95 3.08 0.17
C LEU A 676 -35.87 2.68 1.34
N PHE A 677 -37.18 2.91 1.17
CA PHE A 677 -38.24 2.74 2.17
C PHE A 677 -38.02 3.43 3.54
N GLY A 678 -37.15 4.42 3.62
CA GLY A 678 -36.83 5.10 4.89
C GLY A 678 -36.06 4.23 5.88
N VAL A 679 -35.34 3.21 5.38
CA VAL A 679 -34.41 2.36 6.15
C VAL A 679 -33.03 2.32 5.50
N GLY A 680 -32.96 2.49 4.18
CA GLY A 680 -31.68 2.69 3.49
C GLY A 680 -30.80 1.45 3.36
N TYR A 681 -29.61 1.67 2.80
CA TYR A 681 -28.68 0.61 2.39
C TYR A 681 -27.59 0.33 3.42
N MET A 682 -27.50 -0.93 3.90
CA MET A 682 -26.44 -1.35 4.83
C MET A 682 -25.31 -2.06 4.07
N ASP A 683 -24.23 -1.35 3.76
CA ASP A 683 -22.99 -1.94 3.26
C ASP A 683 -21.80 -1.09 3.69
N PHE A 684 -21.29 -1.36 4.90
CA PHE A 684 -20.26 -0.56 5.56
C PHE A 684 -18.97 -0.41 4.74
N ALA A 685 -18.53 -1.47 4.05
CA ALA A 685 -17.28 -1.45 3.28
C ALA A 685 -17.32 -2.11 1.88
N GLY A 686 -18.44 -2.70 1.43
CA GLY A 686 -18.61 -3.11 0.02
C GLY A 686 -18.83 -4.60 -0.28
N SER A 687 -19.51 -5.39 0.56
CA SER A 687 -19.95 -6.75 0.16
C SER A 687 -20.89 -6.69 -1.05
N GLY A 688 -21.71 -5.64 -1.15
CA GLY A 688 -22.47 -5.33 -2.35
C GLY A 688 -21.63 -4.58 -3.36
N VAL A 689 -21.22 -3.36 -3.02
CA VAL A 689 -20.68 -2.39 -3.99
C VAL A 689 -19.41 -2.90 -4.67
N VAL A 690 -18.48 -3.52 -3.93
CA VAL A 690 -17.24 -4.08 -4.48
C VAL A 690 -17.39 -5.56 -4.84
N HIS A 691 -17.76 -6.40 -3.88
CA HIS A 691 -17.64 -7.84 -4.04
C HIS A 691 -18.75 -8.45 -4.89
N LEU A 692 -20.03 -8.12 -4.65
CA LEU A 692 -21.13 -8.60 -5.49
C LEU A 692 -21.01 -8.04 -6.92
N THR A 693 -20.76 -6.74 -7.09
CA THR A 693 -20.55 -6.10 -8.40
C THR A 693 -19.43 -6.77 -9.21
N GLY A 694 -18.26 -6.99 -8.58
CA GLY A 694 -17.12 -7.68 -9.19
C GLY A 694 -17.40 -9.16 -9.47
N GLY A 695 -17.95 -9.89 -8.49
CA GLY A 695 -18.23 -11.33 -8.59
C GLY A 695 -19.28 -11.67 -9.65
N ILE A 696 -20.34 -10.87 -9.79
CA ILE A 696 -21.36 -11.07 -10.84
C ILE A 696 -20.82 -10.66 -12.21
N SER A 697 -20.03 -9.59 -12.29
CA SER A 697 -19.34 -9.21 -13.53
C SER A 697 -18.36 -10.30 -13.99
N GLY A 698 -17.68 -10.96 -13.04
CA GLY A 698 -16.89 -12.18 -13.25
C GLY A 698 -17.74 -13.34 -13.75
N LEU A 699 -18.85 -13.67 -13.08
CA LEU A 699 -19.74 -14.78 -13.45
C LEU A 699 -20.31 -14.63 -14.87
N VAL A 700 -20.76 -13.43 -15.23
CA VAL A 700 -21.26 -13.13 -16.58
C VAL A 700 -20.11 -13.17 -17.61
N GLY A 701 -18.95 -12.61 -17.26
CA GLY A 701 -17.74 -12.68 -18.07
C GLY A 701 -17.32 -14.11 -18.39
N THR A 702 -17.20 -14.98 -17.39
CA THR A 702 -16.86 -16.40 -17.58
C THR A 702 -17.89 -17.15 -18.41
N THR A 703 -19.19 -16.85 -18.23
CA THR A 703 -20.29 -17.47 -18.97
C THR A 703 -20.25 -17.09 -20.46
N ILE A 704 -20.02 -15.81 -20.78
CA ILE A 704 -19.92 -15.33 -22.17
C ILE A 704 -18.64 -15.84 -22.84
N LEU A 705 -17.53 -15.85 -22.10
CA LEU A 705 -16.20 -16.26 -22.55
C LEU A 705 -16.06 -17.79 -22.77
N GLY A 706 -16.77 -18.58 -21.95
CA GLY A 706 -16.73 -20.04 -21.96
C GLY A 706 -15.50 -20.64 -21.28
N ALA A 707 -15.57 -21.94 -20.99
CA ALA A 707 -14.52 -22.66 -20.28
C ALA A 707 -13.17 -22.71 -21.02
N ARG A 708 -12.06 -22.82 -20.28
CA ARG A 708 -10.71 -23.06 -20.83
C ARG A 708 -10.68 -24.40 -21.58
N THR A 709 -10.01 -24.43 -22.72
CA THR A 709 -9.98 -25.60 -23.61
C THR A 709 -9.46 -26.85 -22.87
N GLY A 710 -10.31 -27.88 -22.70
CA GLY A 710 -9.99 -29.14 -22.01
C GLY A 710 -10.32 -29.21 -20.50
N ARG A 711 -10.75 -28.11 -19.85
CA ARG A 711 -10.95 -28.01 -18.37
C ARG A 711 -11.77 -29.14 -17.74
N PHE A 712 -12.82 -29.60 -18.43
CA PHE A 712 -13.79 -30.58 -17.94
C PHE A 712 -13.60 -31.99 -18.53
N SER A 713 -12.63 -32.18 -19.43
CA SER A 713 -12.27 -33.48 -19.99
C SER A 713 -10.93 -34.01 -19.46
N ASN A 714 -10.04 -33.12 -19.03
CA ASN A 714 -8.83 -33.47 -18.29
C ASN A 714 -8.63 -32.45 -17.14
N PRO A 715 -9.24 -32.67 -15.96
CA PRO A 715 -9.15 -31.73 -14.85
C PRO A 715 -7.76 -31.68 -14.20
N GLU A 716 -6.96 -32.75 -14.29
CA GLU A 716 -5.62 -32.84 -13.68
C GLU A 716 -4.64 -31.85 -14.33
N ALA A 717 -4.77 -31.62 -15.65
CA ALA A 717 -4.00 -30.61 -16.38
C ALA A 717 -4.33 -29.14 -15.99
N PHE A 718 -5.24 -28.93 -15.03
CA PHE A 718 -5.69 -27.62 -14.53
C PHE A 718 -5.49 -27.46 -13.01
N LEU A 719 -4.77 -28.37 -12.36
CA LEU A 719 -4.41 -28.21 -10.95
C LEU A 719 -3.57 -26.93 -10.74
N PRO A 720 -3.78 -26.16 -9.66
CA PRO A 720 -3.01 -24.96 -9.35
C PRO A 720 -1.50 -25.21 -9.36
N SER A 721 -0.72 -24.25 -9.87
CA SER A 721 0.74 -24.35 -9.87
C SER A 721 1.30 -24.63 -8.46
N LYS A 722 0.62 -24.10 -7.42
CA LYS A 722 0.83 -24.34 -5.99
C LYS A 722 1.05 -25.83 -5.62
N MET A 723 0.38 -26.78 -6.29
CA MET A 723 0.57 -28.21 -5.99
C MET A 723 1.97 -28.72 -6.37
N LEU A 724 2.54 -28.31 -7.52
CA LEU A 724 3.93 -28.64 -7.86
C LEU A 724 4.94 -27.92 -6.96
N TRP A 725 4.61 -26.71 -6.50
CA TRP A 725 5.55 -25.91 -5.69
C TRP A 725 5.86 -26.53 -4.32
N HIS A 726 5.11 -27.50 -3.79
CA HIS A 726 5.45 -28.16 -2.51
C HIS A 726 6.85 -28.79 -2.50
N ALA A 727 7.36 -29.28 -3.64
CA ALA A 727 8.72 -29.80 -3.77
C ALA A 727 9.84 -28.73 -3.73
N VAL A 728 9.48 -27.45 -3.84
CA VAL A 728 10.40 -26.30 -3.95
C VAL A 728 10.16 -25.23 -2.86
N ALA A 729 8.96 -25.22 -2.25
CA ALA A 729 8.54 -24.29 -1.20
C ALA A 729 9.44 -24.31 0.04
N ALA A 730 10.15 -25.42 0.28
CA ALA A 730 11.21 -25.55 1.29
C ALA A 730 12.36 -24.54 1.13
N LYS A 731 12.50 -23.86 -0.02
CA LYS A 731 13.39 -22.70 -0.22
C LYS A 731 12.67 -21.36 -0.37
N ASN A 732 11.40 -21.35 -0.82
CA ASN A 732 10.68 -20.14 -1.21
C ASN A 732 9.50 -19.80 -0.28
N LEU A 733 9.75 -19.85 1.04
CA LEU A 733 8.76 -19.59 2.11
C LEU A 733 8.11 -18.19 2.08
N GLN A 734 8.58 -17.27 1.22
CA GLN A 734 8.05 -15.92 1.06
C GLN A 734 6.74 -15.87 0.27
N MET A 735 6.53 -16.74 -0.73
CA MET A 735 5.32 -16.69 -1.57
C MET A 735 4.06 -17.12 -0.80
N LEU A 736 4.15 -18.22 -0.05
CA LEU A 736 3.08 -18.65 0.88
C LEU A 736 2.77 -17.60 1.97
N LYS A 737 3.72 -16.70 2.27
CA LYS A 737 3.49 -15.56 3.17
C LYS A 737 2.90 -14.34 2.49
N GLY A 738 3.00 -14.18 1.17
CA GLY A 738 2.45 -13.02 0.45
C GLY A 738 0.97 -13.18 0.08
N ASP A 739 0.54 -14.40 -0.23
CA ASP A 739 -0.74 -14.71 -0.90
C ASP A 739 -1.98 -14.35 -0.05
N CYS A 740 -2.19 -15.08 1.07
CA CYS A 740 -3.27 -14.81 2.01
C CYS A 740 -3.02 -13.54 2.87
N ASN A 741 -1.77 -13.21 3.22
CA ASN A 741 -1.49 -12.05 4.07
C ASN A 741 -1.53 -10.72 3.31
N GLY A 742 -1.24 -10.68 2.00
CA GLY A 742 -1.35 -9.44 1.21
C GLY A 742 -2.80 -8.94 1.18
N HIS A 743 -3.74 -9.83 0.88
CA HIS A 743 -5.18 -9.56 1.01
C HIS A 743 -5.56 -9.18 2.44
N ARG A 744 -5.21 -10.00 3.43
CA ARG A 744 -5.61 -9.78 4.83
C ARG A 744 -5.04 -8.49 5.42
N PHE A 745 -3.82 -8.10 5.04
CA PHE A 745 -3.19 -6.84 5.44
C PHE A 745 -3.88 -5.64 4.81
N GLY A 746 -4.21 -5.72 3.50
CA GLY A 746 -5.02 -4.70 2.83
C GLY A 746 -6.44 -4.58 3.40
N TRP A 747 -7.02 -5.69 3.86
CA TRP A 747 -8.37 -5.69 4.48
C TRP A 747 -8.45 -4.91 5.80
N TYR A 748 -7.32 -4.67 6.48
CA TYR A 748 -7.27 -3.77 7.64
C TYR A 748 -7.23 -2.29 7.27
N GLY A 749 -6.95 -1.94 5.99
CA GLY A 749 -7.31 -0.64 5.44
C GLY A 749 -8.73 -0.60 4.87
N PHE A 750 -9.21 -1.72 4.33
CA PHE A 750 -10.53 -1.83 3.67
C PHE A 750 -11.68 -1.67 4.67
N ASN A 751 -11.81 -2.61 5.62
CA ASN A 751 -12.93 -2.60 6.56
C ASN A 751 -12.75 -1.46 7.60
N PRO A 752 -11.66 -1.40 8.40
CA PRO A 752 -11.48 -0.32 9.38
C PRO A 752 -11.40 1.09 8.77
N GLY A 753 -10.78 1.27 7.59
CA GLY A 753 -10.75 2.58 6.94
C GLY A 753 -12.14 3.11 6.58
N SER A 754 -13.11 2.22 6.40
CA SER A 754 -14.50 2.59 6.12
C SER A 754 -15.25 3.15 7.34
N THR A 755 -14.60 3.33 8.51
CA THR A 755 -15.11 4.28 9.51
C THR A 755 -15.08 5.73 9.01
N LEU A 756 -14.25 6.02 7.99
CA LEU A 756 -13.93 7.34 7.42
C LEU A 756 -13.30 8.36 8.40
N THR A 757 -13.57 8.26 9.70
CA THR A 757 -13.06 9.15 10.75
C THR A 757 -12.12 8.44 11.73
N MET A 758 -11.20 9.23 12.31
CA MET A 758 -10.36 8.93 13.47
C MET A 758 -10.31 10.12 14.46
N LYS A 759 -11.28 11.05 14.39
CA LYS A 759 -11.29 12.28 15.22
C LYS A 759 -11.39 12.02 16.72
N SER A 760 -12.04 10.93 17.14
CA SER A 760 -12.39 10.67 18.54
C SER A 760 -11.99 9.28 19.03
N GLY A 761 -11.90 9.10 20.34
CA GLY A 761 -11.70 7.79 20.96
C GLY A 761 -12.81 6.77 20.64
N SER A 762 -14.03 7.25 20.36
CA SER A 762 -15.15 6.46 19.84
C SER A 762 -14.88 5.92 18.43
N ASP A 763 -14.33 6.75 17.54
CA ASP A 763 -14.00 6.35 16.17
C ASP A 763 -12.88 5.30 16.16
N GLY A 764 -11.84 5.50 16.98
CA GLY A 764 -10.78 4.52 17.19
C GLY A 764 -11.28 3.21 17.79
N ALA A 765 -12.26 3.25 18.70
CA ALA A 765 -12.91 2.06 19.24
C ALA A 765 -13.76 1.32 18.18
N LEU A 766 -14.49 2.05 17.33
CA LEU A 766 -15.23 1.47 16.20
C LEU A 766 -14.29 0.82 15.20
N ALA A 767 -13.20 1.49 14.78
CA ALA A 767 -12.19 0.92 13.89
C ALA A 767 -11.55 -0.36 14.47
N ALA A 768 -11.34 -0.41 15.80
CA ALA A 768 -10.86 -1.60 16.49
C ALA A 768 -11.89 -2.74 16.50
N GLN A 769 -13.18 -2.45 16.72
CA GLN A 769 -14.29 -3.41 16.58
C GLN A 769 -14.35 -3.95 15.14
N VAL A 770 -14.27 -3.07 14.14
CA VAL A 770 -14.27 -3.44 12.73
C VAL A 770 -13.09 -4.38 12.40
N ALA A 771 -11.89 -4.08 12.90
CA ALA A 771 -10.71 -4.93 12.74
C ALA A 771 -10.87 -6.30 13.43
N MET A 772 -11.51 -6.35 14.61
CA MET A 772 -11.82 -7.59 15.32
C MET A 772 -12.85 -8.44 14.55
N ASN A 773 -13.96 -7.84 14.12
CA ASN A 773 -15.00 -8.49 13.31
C ASN A 773 -14.42 -9.08 12.01
N THR A 774 -13.62 -8.28 11.30
CA THR A 774 -12.88 -8.69 10.09
C THR A 774 -11.96 -9.88 10.37
N THR A 775 -11.27 -9.87 11.51
CA THR A 775 -10.36 -10.95 11.93
C THR A 775 -11.10 -12.25 12.26
N LEU A 776 -12.24 -12.16 12.95
CA LEU A 776 -13.05 -13.32 13.38
C LEU A 776 -13.76 -14.00 12.20
N ALA A 777 -14.37 -13.23 11.31
CA ALA A 777 -15.05 -13.76 10.14
C ALA A 777 -14.06 -14.46 9.18
N ALA A 778 -12.88 -13.86 8.96
CA ALA A 778 -11.80 -14.46 8.17
C ALA A 778 -11.34 -15.82 8.72
N ALA A 779 -11.13 -15.91 10.04
CA ALA A 779 -10.70 -17.15 10.68
C ALA A 779 -11.78 -18.24 10.60
N THR A 780 -13.05 -17.87 10.81
CA THR A 780 -14.17 -18.82 10.87
C THR A 780 -14.60 -19.33 9.49
N GLY A 781 -14.53 -18.50 8.45
CA GLY A 781 -14.69 -18.95 7.05
C GLY A 781 -13.61 -19.94 6.64
N GLY A 782 -12.33 -19.65 6.97
CA GLY A 782 -11.20 -20.56 6.74
C GLY A 782 -11.36 -21.89 7.47
N ILE A 783 -11.72 -21.86 8.76
CA ILE A 783 -12.01 -23.05 9.58
C ILE A 783 -13.18 -23.85 8.99
N THR A 784 -14.21 -23.18 8.45
CA THR A 784 -15.37 -23.87 7.85
C THR A 784 -14.98 -24.65 6.61
N VAL A 785 -14.23 -24.04 5.67
CA VAL A 785 -13.74 -24.78 4.50
C VAL A 785 -12.75 -25.88 4.89
N PHE A 786 -11.93 -25.65 5.94
CA PHE A 786 -11.05 -26.68 6.49
C PHE A 786 -11.81 -27.89 7.05
N LEU A 787 -12.95 -27.70 7.72
CA LEU A 787 -13.74 -28.79 8.30
C LEU A 787 -14.70 -29.47 7.30
N LEU A 788 -15.11 -28.78 6.23
CA LEU A 788 -16.07 -29.30 5.24
C LEU A 788 -15.41 -29.97 4.03
N ARG A 789 -14.12 -29.76 3.79
CA ARG A 789 -13.39 -30.37 2.67
C ARG A 789 -12.81 -31.73 3.07
N ASP A 790 -12.84 -32.69 2.16
CA ASP A 790 -12.19 -33.99 2.34
C ASP A 790 -10.70 -33.90 1.96
N TRP A 791 -9.80 -34.22 2.90
CA TRP A 791 -8.36 -33.93 2.81
C TRP A 791 -7.55 -35.13 2.30
N ALA A 792 -7.86 -35.59 1.09
CA ALA A 792 -7.01 -36.53 0.36
C ALA A 792 -5.64 -35.93 -0.03
N ALA A 793 -5.53 -34.60 -0.11
CA ALA A 793 -4.30 -33.84 -0.32
C ALA A 793 -4.38 -32.44 0.30
N TYR A 794 -3.24 -31.81 0.59
CA TYR A 794 -3.18 -30.45 1.15
C TYR A 794 -3.48 -29.38 0.08
N ASP A 795 -4.75 -28.96 -0.01
CA ASP A 795 -5.18 -27.83 -0.82
C ASP A 795 -5.16 -26.51 -0.03
N VAL A 796 -4.08 -25.74 -0.19
CA VAL A 796 -3.92 -24.41 0.42
C VAL A 796 -4.78 -23.34 -0.30
N GLY A 797 -5.21 -23.58 -1.53
CA GLY A 797 -6.10 -22.68 -2.27
C GLY A 797 -7.43 -22.57 -1.56
N ALA A 798 -8.13 -23.70 -1.41
CA ALA A 798 -9.43 -23.78 -0.75
C ALA A 798 -9.44 -23.18 0.67
N LEU A 799 -8.33 -23.29 1.42
CA LEU A 799 -8.20 -22.65 2.73
C LEU A 799 -8.16 -21.11 2.63
N CYS A 800 -7.41 -20.55 1.67
CA CYS A 800 -7.45 -19.11 1.40
C CYS A 800 -8.81 -18.67 0.86
N ASP A 801 -9.47 -19.47 0.00
CA ASP A 801 -10.80 -19.17 -0.51
C ASP A 801 -11.84 -19.10 0.62
N GLY A 802 -11.75 -19.97 1.62
CA GLY A 802 -12.55 -19.90 2.86
C GLY A 802 -12.26 -18.68 3.72
N ILE A 803 -10.99 -18.27 3.84
CA ILE A 803 -10.58 -17.05 4.56
C ILE A 803 -11.15 -15.81 3.85
N LEU A 804 -11.05 -15.76 2.52
CA LEU A 804 -11.59 -14.67 1.69
C LEU A 804 -13.13 -14.65 1.72
N ALA A 805 -13.79 -15.80 1.70
CA ALA A 805 -15.24 -15.91 1.87
C ALA A 805 -15.71 -15.30 3.20
N GLY A 806 -14.97 -15.56 4.28
CA GLY A 806 -15.22 -14.96 5.59
C GLY A 806 -15.04 -13.44 5.58
N LEU A 807 -13.95 -12.95 4.98
CA LEU A 807 -13.66 -11.51 4.82
C LEU A 807 -14.73 -10.78 3.99
N VAL A 808 -15.11 -11.33 2.83
CA VAL A 808 -16.17 -10.79 1.97
C VAL A 808 -17.52 -10.76 2.69
N SER A 809 -17.85 -11.80 3.45
CA SER A 809 -19.16 -11.91 4.10
C SER A 809 -19.38 -10.87 5.20
N ILE A 810 -18.34 -10.50 5.95
CA ILE A 810 -18.47 -9.51 7.04
C ILE A 810 -18.42 -8.06 6.56
N THR A 811 -17.90 -7.80 5.37
CA THR A 811 -17.56 -6.45 4.88
C THR A 811 -18.76 -5.47 4.84
N ALA A 812 -20.00 -5.91 4.60
CA ALA A 812 -21.19 -5.05 4.69
C ALA A 812 -21.62 -4.70 6.12
N GLY A 813 -21.32 -5.56 7.09
CA GLY A 813 -21.74 -5.38 8.49
C GLY A 813 -20.58 -5.15 9.46
N CYS A 814 -19.36 -4.88 8.98
CA CYS A 814 -18.18 -5.01 9.83
C CYS A 814 -18.09 -3.99 10.97
N GLY A 815 -18.67 -2.79 10.84
CA GLY A 815 -18.87 -1.86 11.96
C GLY A 815 -20.13 -2.15 12.77
N ASN A 816 -21.20 -2.53 12.07
CA ASN A 816 -22.57 -2.60 12.59
C ASN A 816 -22.87 -3.88 13.40
N MET A 817 -22.18 -4.99 13.12
CA MET A 817 -22.34 -6.27 13.82
C MET A 817 -21.53 -6.34 15.13
N GLU A 818 -22.04 -7.11 16.10
CA GLU A 818 -21.22 -7.64 17.19
C GLU A 818 -20.31 -8.80 16.78
N SER A 819 -19.28 -9.06 17.57
CA SER A 819 -18.26 -10.09 17.34
C SER A 819 -18.82 -11.52 17.23
N GLY A 820 -19.92 -11.84 17.93
CA GLY A 820 -20.60 -13.15 17.81
C GLY A 820 -21.26 -13.34 16.44
N SER A 821 -21.92 -12.29 15.96
CA SER A 821 -22.54 -12.25 14.63
C SER A 821 -21.50 -12.24 13.50
N ALA A 822 -20.32 -11.64 13.71
CA ALA A 822 -19.19 -11.74 12.77
C ALA A 822 -18.67 -13.19 12.64
N VAL A 823 -18.63 -13.96 13.74
CA VAL A 823 -18.33 -15.40 13.72
C VAL A 823 -19.37 -16.18 12.91
N ALA A 824 -20.67 -15.97 13.18
CA ALA A 824 -21.74 -16.65 12.44
C ALA A 824 -21.71 -16.34 10.92
N THR A 825 -21.48 -15.07 10.58
CA THR A 825 -21.39 -14.57 9.20
C THR A 825 -20.22 -15.21 8.45
N GLY A 826 -19.05 -15.33 9.09
CA GLY A 826 -17.86 -15.98 8.53
C GLY A 826 -18.04 -17.50 8.34
N LEU A 827 -18.61 -18.19 9.34
CA LEU A 827 -18.94 -19.62 9.25
C LEU A 827 -19.85 -19.90 8.03
N ILE A 828 -20.95 -19.16 7.89
CA ILE A 828 -21.89 -19.35 6.78
C ILE A 828 -21.23 -18.99 5.43
N GLY A 829 -20.42 -17.93 5.37
CA GLY A 829 -19.65 -17.56 4.18
C GLY A 829 -18.76 -18.67 3.63
N GLY A 830 -17.97 -19.32 4.49
CA GLY A 830 -17.15 -20.48 4.10
C GLY A 830 -17.99 -21.67 3.62
N GLY A 831 -19.15 -21.91 4.26
CA GLY A 831 -20.10 -22.93 3.83
C GLY A 831 -20.70 -22.66 2.44
N VAL A 832 -21.03 -21.40 2.13
CA VAL A 832 -21.59 -20.98 0.83
C VAL A 832 -20.64 -21.30 -0.33
N VAL A 833 -19.33 -21.05 -0.17
CA VAL A 833 -18.34 -21.41 -1.21
C VAL A 833 -18.24 -22.93 -1.36
N GLN A 834 -17.92 -23.64 -0.28
CA GLN A 834 -17.52 -25.06 -0.33
C GLN A 834 -18.69 -26.03 -0.58
N LEU A 835 -19.93 -25.70 -0.19
CA LEU A 835 -21.09 -26.60 -0.33
C LEU A 835 -22.10 -26.19 -1.43
N ALA A 836 -22.06 -24.93 -1.90
CA ALA A 836 -23.06 -24.44 -2.84
C ALA A 836 -22.43 -23.83 -4.11
N ALA A 837 -21.71 -22.70 -3.99
CA ALA A 837 -21.34 -21.89 -5.13
C ALA A 837 -20.33 -22.58 -6.07
N SER A 838 -19.20 -23.07 -5.56
CA SER A 838 -18.19 -23.74 -6.38
C SER A 838 -18.70 -25.06 -6.97
N MET A 839 -19.52 -25.80 -6.21
CA MET A 839 -20.19 -27.02 -6.70
C MET A 839 -21.21 -26.72 -7.82
N LEU A 840 -21.97 -25.62 -7.70
CA LEU A 840 -22.92 -25.18 -8.72
C LEU A 840 -22.21 -24.79 -10.02
N LEU A 841 -21.14 -24.00 -9.97
CA LEU A 841 -20.38 -23.60 -11.16
C LEU A 841 -19.80 -24.84 -11.88
N GLN A 842 -19.19 -25.78 -11.14
CA GLN A 842 -18.69 -27.02 -11.71
C GLN A 842 -19.80 -27.85 -12.38
N LYS A 843 -20.98 -27.96 -11.75
CA LYS A 843 -22.16 -28.65 -12.31
C LYS A 843 -22.70 -27.98 -13.57
N LEU A 844 -22.67 -26.65 -13.63
CA LEU A 844 -23.05 -25.84 -14.80
C LEU A 844 -21.94 -25.79 -15.89
N ARG A 845 -20.77 -26.38 -15.63
CA ARG A 845 -19.55 -26.28 -16.46
C ARG A 845 -19.10 -24.83 -16.70
N ILE A 846 -19.35 -23.97 -15.73
CA ILE A 846 -18.74 -22.64 -15.63
C ILE A 846 -17.36 -22.84 -15.00
N ASP A 847 -16.34 -22.21 -15.59
CA ASP A 847 -14.93 -22.42 -15.24
C ASP A 847 -14.35 -21.11 -14.70
N ASP A 848 -14.48 -20.88 -13.41
CA ASP A 848 -13.78 -19.81 -12.69
C ASP A 848 -12.39 -20.31 -12.27
N PRO A 849 -11.27 -19.67 -12.67
CA PRO A 849 -9.93 -20.13 -12.32
C PRO A 849 -9.50 -19.90 -10.88
N VAL A 850 -10.22 -19.06 -10.13
CA VAL A 850 -9.83 -18.59 -8.78
C VAL A 850 -11.03 -18.61 -7.82
N ASP A 851 -12.13 -19.28 -8.21
CA ASP A 851 -13.44 -19.24 -7.53
C ASP A 851 -13.87 -17.80 -7.14
N ALA A 852 -13.51 -16.80 -7.96
CA ALA A 852 -13.76 -15.39 -7.69
C ALA A 852 -15.27 -15.08 -7.68
N SER A 853 -16.05 -15.74 -8.54
CA SER A 853 -17.52 -15.61 -8.57
C SER A 853 -18.18 -16.22 -7.32
N PRO A 854 -17.83 -17.44 -6.86
CA PRO A 854 -18.15 -17.94 -5.51
C PRO A 854 -17.77 -16.98 -4.38
N VAL A 855 -16.48 -16.64 -4.26
CA VAL A 855 -15.90 -15.92 -3.11
C VAL A 855 -16.39 -14.48 -3.02
N HIS A 856 -16.57 -13.77 -4.13
CA HIS A 856 -17.00 -12.37 -4.11
C HIS A 856 -18.49 -12.19 -4.44
N GLY A 857 -19.02 -12.95 -5.39
CA GLY A 857 -20.43 -12.85 -5.80
C GLY A 857 -21.39 -13.46 -4.77
N PHE A 858 -21.26 -14.75 -4.48
CA PHE A 858 -22.20 -15.43 -3.58
C PHE A 858 -22.00 -15.01 -2.11
N CYS A 859 -20.77 -14.86 -1.65
CA CYS A 859 -20.51 -14.32 -0.30
C CYS A 859 -20.78 -12.82 -0.19
N GLY A 860 -20.69 -12.05 -1.29
CA GLY A 860 -21.09 -10.63 -1.31
C GLY A 860 -22.59 -10.47 -1.11
N ALA A 861 -23.40 -11.27 -1.83
CA ALA A 861 -24.84 -11.35 -1.62
C ALA A 861 -25.20 -11.83 -0.20
N TRP A 862 -24.51 -12.86 0.31
CA TRP A 862 -24.69 -13.30 1.69
C TRP A 862 -24.34 -12.20 2.69
N GLY A 863 -23.25 -11.44 2.49
CA GLY A 863 -22.84 -10.36 3.38
C GLY A 863 -23.86 -9.23 3.49
N LEU A 864 -24.46 -8.82 2.37
CA LEU A 864 -25.58 -7.85 2.39
C LEU A 864 -26.79 -8.37 3.18
N ILE A 865 -27.16 -9.64 2.99
CA ILE A 865 -28.28 -10.27 3.72
C ILE A 865 -27.93 -10.40 5.21
N ALA A 866 -26.70 -10.80 5.53
CA ALA A 866 -26.20 -10.93 6.89
C ALA A 866 -26.16 -9.60 7.63
N ALA A 867 -25.78 -8.49 6.97
CA ALA A 867 -25.86 -7.15 7.54
C ALA A 867 -27.29 -6.81 8.00
N GLY A 868 -28.29 -6.99 7.13
CA GLY A 868 -29.70 -6.77 7.51
C GLY A 868 -30.25 -7.75 8.57
N LEU A 869 -29.66 -8.94 8.72
CA LEU A 869 -30.02 -9.90 9.76
C LEU A 869 -29.38 -9.58 11.12
N PHE A 870 -28.15 -9.07 11.13
CA PHE A 870 -27.28 -9.02 12.31
C PHE A 870 -26.65 -7.64 12.63
N ASP A 871 -27.15 -6.53 12.05
CA ASP A 871 -26.87 -5.18 12.58
C ASP A 871 -27.25 -5.11 14.07
N TRP A 872 -26.57 -4.32 14.90
CA TRP A 872 -26.90 -4.09 16.31
C TRP A 872 -27.17 -2.61 16.67
N GLY A 873 -27.18 -1.70 15.69
CA GLY A 873 -27.54 -0.29 15.88
C GLY A 873 -26.41 0.59 16.44
N ARG A 874 -25.17 0.17 16.20
CA ARG A 874 -23.97 0.98 16.45
C ARG A 874 -23.14 1.06 15.17
N GLY A 875 -23.29 2.20 14.50
CA GLY A 875 -22.62 2.61 13.27
C GLY A 875 -22.85 4.11 13.11
N ILE A 876 -22.67 4.64 11.90
CA ILE A 876 -22.91 6.08 11.63
C ILE A 876 -24.41 6.42 11.67
N ASP A 877 -25.30 5.44 11.49
CA ASP A 877 -26.76 5.55 11.69
C ASP A 877 -27.31 4.36 12.52
N HIS A 878 -28.42 4.58 13.23
CA HIS A 878 -28.94 3.66 14.27
C HIS A 878 -29.92 2.58 13.76
N TYR A 879 -29.42 1.56 13.06
CA TYR A 879 -30.23 0.44 12.55
C TYR A 879 -30.14 -0.85 13.38
N HIS A 880 -31.24 -1.33 13.95
CA HIS A 880 -31.23 -2.53 14.80
C HIS A 880 -31.63 -3.81 14.03
N GLY A 881 -30.72 -4.78 13.97
CA GLY A 881 -30.89 -6.16 13.47
C GLY A 881 -30.85 -7.18 14.63
N TRP A 882 -31.36 -8.40 14.39
CA TRP A 882 -31.89 -9.39 15.37
C TRP A 882 -32.83 -8.81 16.45
N SER A 883 -32.34 -7.84 17.22
CA SER A 883 -33.09 -6.73 17.83
C SER A 883 -33.94 -5.88 16.86
N GLY A 884 -34.11 -6.27 15.59
CA GLY A 884 -35.03 -5.64 14.63
C GLY A 884 -36.54 -5.80 14.93
N PHE A 885 -36.86 -6.41 16.08
CA PHE A 885 -38.18 -6.35 16.75
C PHE A 885 -38.26 -5.25 17.82
N GLY A 886 -37.14 -4.57 18.10
CA GLY A 886 -36.98 -3.50 19.07
C GLY A 886 -37.20 -2.11 18.47
N CYS A 887 -36.59 -1.11 19.09
CA CYS A 887 -36.82 0.31 18.87
C CYS A 887 -35.65 0.94 18.10
N MET A 888 -35.90 1.53 16.92
CA MET A 888 -35.03 2.59 16.42
C MET A 888 -35.39 3.90 17.12
N GLU A 889 -34.38 4.70 17.42
CA GLU A 889 -34.55 6.11 17.78
C GLU A 889 -34.57 6.95 16.51
N LYS A 890 -35.53 7.86 16.40
CA LYS A 890 -35.64 8.85 15.31
C LYS A 890 -34.92 10.14 15.67
N ASP A 891 -34.79 11.03 14.69
CA ASP A 891 -34.36 12.43 14.84
C ASP A 891 -35.14 13.24 15.91
N ASP A 892 -36.35 12.81 16.28
CA ASP A 892 -37.19 13.43 17.34
C ASP A 892 -37.04 12.76 18.73
N GLY A 893 -36.10 11.82 18.90
CA GLY A 893 -35.96 10.97 20.09
C GLY A 893 -37.09 9.93 20.25
N GLY A 894 -37.98 9.82 19.27
CA GLY A 894 -39.14 8.95 19.28
C GLY A 894 -38.83 7.53 18.79
N CYS A 895 -39.58 6.57 19.32
CA CYS A 895 -39.37 5.15 19.01
C CYS A 895 -40.08 4.71 17.71
N GLN A 896 -39.37 3.99 16.84
CA GLN A 896 -39.93 3.32 15.66
C GLN A 896 -39.59 1.82 15.68
N THR A 897 -40.61 0.97 15.82
CA THR A 897 -40.45 -0.48 15.97
C THR A 897 -40.88 -1.25 14.71
N GLY A 898 -40.43 -2.51 14.60
CA GLY A 898 -40.89 -3.46 13.57
C GLY A 898 -40.25 -3.32 12.18
N ILE A 899 -39.26 -2.45 12.01
CA ILE A 899 -38.61 -2.18 10.71
C ILE A 899 -37.62 -3.25 10.25
N GLY A 900 -37.21 -4.21 11.10
CA GLY A 900 -36.18 -5.20 10.73
C GLY A 900 -36.54 -6.05 9.50
N GLY A 901 -37.84 -6.33 9.30
CA GLY A 901 -38.32 -6.97 8.07
C GLY A 901 -38.15 -6.10 6.82
N THR A 902 -38.33 -4.78 6.94
CA THR A 902 -38.06 -3.80 5.89
C THR A 902 -36.56 -3.72 5.62
N ALA A 903 -35.71 -3.66 6.66
CA ALA A 903 -34.25 -3.63 6.54
C ALA A 903 -33.72 -4.83 5.73
N ILE A 904 -34.13 -6.05 6.10
CA ILE A 904 -33.79 -7.28 5.36
C ILE A 904 -34.36 -7.23 3.93
N GLY A 905 -35.61 -6.77 3.75
CA GLY A 905 -36.25 -6.63 2.44
C GLY A 905 -35.52 -5.67 1.50
N VAL A 906 -35.02 -4.56 2.04
CA VAL A 906 -34.15 -3.61 1.32
C VAL A 906 -32.89 -4.32 0.85
N GLN A 907 -32.16 -5.01 1.74
CA GLN A 907 -30.93 -5.74 1.36
C GLN A 907 -31.16 -6.80 0.26
N PHE A 908 -32.31 -7.48 0.23
CA PHE A 908 -32.65 -8.38 -0.88
C PHE A 908 -32.87 -7.63 -2.21
N ILE A 909 -33.51 -6.46 -2.19
CA ILE A 909 -33.67 -5.61 -3.38
C ILE A 909 -32.31 -5.11 -3.88
N MET A 910 -31.37 -4.80 -2.98
CA MET A 910 -30.01 -4.39 -3.31
C MET A 910 -29.26 -5.49 -4.06
N VAL A 911 -29.30 -6.73 -3.56
CA VAL A 911 -28.70 -7.88 -4.24
C VAL A 911 -29.27 -8.03 -5.64
N LEU A 912 -30.59 -7.93 -5.81
CA LEU A 912 -31.24 -8.01 -7.12
C LEU A 912 -30.88 -6.85 -8.05
N ALA A 913 -30.79 -5.62 -7.52
CA ALA A 913 -30.43 -4.43 -8.29
C ALA A 913 -28.97 -4.49 -8.78
N ILE A 914 -28.03 -4.85 -7.91
CA ILE A 914 -26.61 -5.01 -8.27
C ILE A 914 -26.43 -6.16 -9.25
N VAL A 915 -27.07 -7.31 -9.03
CA VAL A 915 -27.04 -8.46 -9.96
C VAL A 915 -27.59 -8.08 -11.34
N ALA A 916 -28.73 -7.38 -11.39
CA ALA A 916 -29.32 -6.94 -12.65
C ALA A 916 -28.44 -5.90 -13.36
N TRP A 917 -27.93 -4.90 -12.65
CA TRP A 917 -27.16 -3.80 -13.21
C TRP A 917 -25.76 -4.23 -13.67
N ALA A 918 -24.95 -4.72 -12.73
CA ALA A 918 -23.58 -5.16 -13.01
C ALA A 918 -23.57 -6.35 -13.99
N GLY A 919 -24.50 -7.30 -13.82
CA GLY A 919 -24.66 -8.43 -14.72
C GLY A 919 -25.04 -8.02 -16.15
N THR A 920 -25.98 -7.09 -16.32
CA THR A 920 -26.40 -6.64 -17.67
C THR A 920 -25.33 -5.82 -18.36
N LEU A 921 -24.71 -4.84 -17.69
CA LEU A 921 -23.69 -3.99 -18.30
C LEU A 921 -22.40 -4.77 -18.60
N SER A 922 -21.93 -5.61 -17.68
CA SER A 922 -20.79 -6.50 -17.95
C SER A 922 -21.14 -7.52 -19.04
N GLY A 923 -22.40 -7.97 -19.11
CA GLY A 923 -22.92 -8.78 -20.20
C GLY A 923 -22.78 -8.11 -21.55
N ILE A 924 -23.22 -6.85 -21.68
CA ILE A 924 -23.07 -6.05 -22.90
C ILE A 924 -21.58 -5.86 -23.24
N GLY A 925 -20.75 -5.47 -22.26
CA GLY A 925 -19.31 -5.27 -22.46
C GLY A 925 -18.60 -6.52 -22.97
N PHE A 926 -18.74 -7.65 -22.28
CA PHE A 926 -18.14 -8.92 -22.71
C PHE A 926 -18.74 -9.44 -24.03
N PHE A 927 -20.02 -9.20 -24.30
CA PHE A 927 -20.63 -9.60 -25.57
C PHE A 927 -20.07 -8.81 -26.76
N LEU A 928 -19.94 -7.48 -26.66
CA LEU A 928 -19.33 -6.65 -27.71
C LEU A 928 -17.87 -7.03 -27.97
N LEU A 929 -17.09 -7.30 -26.91
CA LEU A 929 -15.72 -7.79 -27.01
C LEU A 929 -15.65 -9.20 -27.63
N LYS A 930 -16.67 -10.04 -27.45
CA LYS A 930 -16.77 -11.38 -28.07
C LYS A 930 -17.12 -11.30 -29.54
N VAL A 931 -18.12 -10.49 -29.93
CA VAL A 931 -18.58 -10.34 -31.33
C VAL A 931 -17.49 -9.73 -32.22
N THR A 932 -16.67 -8.83 -31.68
CA THR A 932 -15.50 -8.26 -32.38
C THR A 932 -14.30 -9.22 -32.48
N GLY A 933 -14.36 -10.42 -31.91
CA GLY A 933 -13.23 -11.35 -31.83
C GLY A 933 -12.09 -10.89 -30.91
N ALA A 934 -12.25 -9.75 -30.21
CA ALA A 934 -11.23 -9.18 -29.34
C ALA A 934 -11.03 -10.05 -28.09
N LEU A 935 -12.10 -10.54 -27.47
CA LEU A 935 -12.11 -11.08 -26.10
C LEU A 935 -11.12 -12.23 -25.85
N ARG A 936 -11.17 -13.30 -26.65
CA ARG A 936 -10.52 -14.59 -26.34
C ARG A 936 -9.33 -14.88 -27.26
N TYR A 937 -8.32 -15.58 -26.76
CA TYR A 937 -7.26 -16.19 -27.58
C TYR A 937 -7.77 -17.42 -28.35
N GLY A 938 -7.06 -17.83 -29.41
CA GLY A 938 -7.35 -19.08 -30.14
C GLY A 938 -6.97 -20.32 -29.34
N THR A 939 -7.62 -21.46 -29.60
CA THR A 939 -7.41 -22.73 -28.88
C THR A 939 -5.94 -23.15 -28.84
N HIS A 940 -5.22 -23.10 -29.97
CA HIS A 940 -3.78 -23.37 -30.06
C HIS A 940 -2.95 -22.53 -29.06
N VAL A 941 -3.29 -21.25 -28.88
CA VAL A 941 -2.60 -20.35 -27.94
C VAL A 941 -2.93 -20.69 -26.48
N GLU A 942 -4.16 -21.14 -26.18
CA GLU A 942 -4.50 -21.69 -24.85
C GLU A 942 -3.82 -23.03 -24.55
N GLU A 943 -3.56 -23.84 -25.58
CA GLU A 943 -2.93 -25.16 -25.49
C GLU A 943 -1.42 -25.06 -25.32
N VAL A 944 -0.72 -24.24 -26.09
CA VAL A 944 0.73 -24.00 -25.90
C VAL A 944 1.00 -23.08 -24.69
N GLY A 945 0.11 -22.11 -24.44
CA GLY A 945 0.21 -21.15 -23.33
C GLY A 945 0.53 -19.74 -23.80
N ILE A 946 -0.23 -18.76 -23.29
CA ILE A 946 -0.25 -17.37 -23.79
C ILE A 946 1.10 -16.67 -23.65
N ASP A 947 1.87 -17.00 -22.61
CA ASP A 947 3.15 -16.37 -22.32
C ASP A 947 4.17 -16.62 -23.45
N SER A 948 4.17 -17.84 -24.00
CA SER A 948 5.11 -18.26 -25.05
C SER A 948 4.99 -17.47 -26.36
N HIS A 949 3.75 -17.10 -26.72
CA HIS A 949 3.42 -16.41 -27.97
C HIS A 949 3.50 -14.88 -27.79
N HIS A 950 2.79 -14.36 -26.78
CA HIS A 950 2.49 -12.91 -26.69
C HIS A 950 3.32 -12.15 -25.66
N HIS A 951 4.08 -12.83 -24.79
CA HIS A 951 4.85 -12.18 -23.73
C HIS A 951 6.36 -12.27 -23.92
N SER A 952 7.05 -11.37 -23.23
CA SER A 952 8.50 -11.31 -23.08
C SER A 952 8.83 -11.13 -21.58
N PRO A 953 9.76 -11.90 -21.00
CA PRO A 953 10.47 -13.03 -21.60
C PRO A 953 9.54 -14.24 -21.89
N PRO A 954 9.80 -15.04 -22.93
CA PRO A 954 9.02 -16.25 -23.21
C PRO A 954 9.28 -17.36 -22.17
N LYS A 955 10.40 -17.29 -21.42
CA LYS A 955 10.76 -18.23 -20.34
C LYS A 955 10.24 -17.77 -18.98
N ALA A 956 8.97 -17.40 -18.91
CA ALA A 956 8.35 -16.87 -17.68
C ALA A 956 8.59 -17.75 -16.43
N TYR A 957 8.55 -19.08 -16.59
CA TYR A 957 8.72 -20.06 -15.51
C TYR A 957 9.47 -21.33 -15.99
N ALA A 958 10.78 -21.21 -16.23
CA ALA A 958 11.63 -22.34 -16.61
C ALA A 958 11.87 -23.31 -15.42
N LEU A 959 11.03 -24.34 -15.28
CA LEU A 959 11.16 -25.34 -14.23
C LEU A 959 12.30 -26.34 -14.51
N GLY A 960 13.50 -25.96 -14.08
CA GLY A 960 14.66 -26.84 -13.94
C GLY A 960 15.64 -26.84 -15.11
N PRO A 961 16.88 -27.31 -14.89
CA PRO A 961 18.00 -27.20 -15.84
C PRO A 961 17.83 -28.00 -17.14
N ASN A 962 16.85 -28.91 -17.19
CA ASN A 962 16.54 -29.73 -18.36
C ASN A 962 15.29 -29.24 -19.14
N SER A 963 14.70 -28.10 -18.77
CA SER A 963 13.61 -27.50 -19.56
C SER A 963 14.17 -26.98 -20.90
N LEU A 964 13.87 -27.71 -21.98
CA LEU A 964 14.30 -27.36 -23.34
C LEU A 964 13.75 -25.99 -23.75
N SER A 965 14.57 -25.18 -24.42
CA SER A 965 14.10 -23.92 -25.00
C SER A 965 13.08 -24.18 -26.12
N PRO A 966 12.00 -23.39 -26.25
CA PRO A 966 11.02 -23.56 -27.33
C PRO A 966 11.64 -23.52 -28.74
N SER A 967 12.77 -22.82 -28.92
CA SER A 967 13.56 -22.86 -30.15
C SER A 967 13.99 -24.27 -30.57
N LYS A 968 14.39 -25.13 -29.62
CA LYS A 968 14.76 -26.52 -29.91
C LYS A 968 13.56 -27.44 -30.20
N VAL A 969 12.35 -26.99 -29.89
CA VAL A 969 11.10 -27.68 -30.28
C VAL A 969 10.73 -27.32 -31.72
N TYR A 970 10.96 -26.07 -32.14
CA TYR A 970 10.88 -25.68 -33.56
C TYR A 970 11.92 -26.41 -34.43
N ASP A 971 13.16 -26.55 -33.96
CA ASP A 971 14.22 -27.25 -34.70
C ASP A 971 14.01 -28.77 -34.83
N THR A 972 13.09 -29.36 -34.06
CA THR A 972 12.78 -30.80 -34.12
C THR A 972 11.54 -31.14 -34.99
N MET A 973 10.83 -30.13 -35.50
CA MET A 973 9.76 -30.31 -36.50
C MET A 973 10.36 -30.50 -37.90
N THR A 974 10.30 -31.75 -38.37
CA THR A 974 11.10 -32.27 -39.51
C THR A 974 10.30 -32.47 -40.81
N SER A 975 9.07 -31.95 -40.90
CA SER A 975 8.26 -31.94 -42.13
C SER A 975 7.97 -30.52 -42.64
N GLU A 976 8.02 -30.31 -43.96
CA GLU A 976 7.63 -29.02 -44.57
C GLU A 976 6.11 -28.80 -44.56
N SER A 977 5.31 -29.88 -44.51
CA SER A 977 3.85 -29.80 -44.47
C SER A 977 3.32 -28.97 -43.30
N GLU A 978 3.88 -29.15 -42.10
CA GLU A 978 3.43 -28.47 -40.88
C GLU A 978 3.75 -26.96 -40.88
N ARG A 979 4.69 -26.50 -41.73
CA ARG A 979 5.01 -25.06 -41.87
C ARG A 979 4.05 -24.31 -42.79
N SER A 980 3.19 -25.00 -43.53
CA SER A 980 2.37 -24.41 -44.61
C SER A 980 0.96 -23.97 -44.19
N THR A 981 0.56 -24.23 -42.94
CA THR A 981 -0.76 -23.91 -42.38
C THR A 981 -0.69 -22.97 -41.17
N VAL A 982 0.24 -22.01 -41.21
CA VAL A 982 0.48 -20.97 -40.17
C VAL A 982 0.19 -19.59 -40.75
#